data_AF-A0A2V6J411-F1
#
_entry.id   AF-A0A2V6J411-F1
#
_cell.length_a   1.000
_cell.length_b   1.000
_cell.length_c   1.000
_cell.angle_alpha   90.00
_cell.angle_beta   90.00
_cell.angle_gamma   90.00
#
_symmetry.space_group_name_H-M   'P 1'
#
loop_
_entity.id
_entity.type
_entity.pdbx_description
1 polymer ?
#
loop_
_entity_poly.entity_id
_entity_poly.type
_entity_poly.pdbx_seq_one_letter_code
_entity_poly.pdbx_strand_id
1 'polypeptide(L)'
;MAEPKSELRLEIAHVLFIDIVGYSKRLIDEQHELLQDLNQIVRSTEAFRSAEAAGNLIRVPTGDGVALVFSTTPEAPVRCALEISKALRSHSELRVRMGIHSGPVSGIMDVNDRSNIAGAGINVAQRVMDCGDAGHILLSKRVAEDLEQYRQWRPHLHELGECEVKHGARVSLVNFYSDEVGNPAIPEKLKKERETTATAPSIKPAKLRKPALLTGAILVTIALVIGFWTFSHRHSQKAANALSSPEKRIAVLPFKPLVPENRDQVLELGMADSLIAKLSNIREIVVRSLNSVRKYGGLDQDPLAAGRELEVDSVLEGNVQKSSDRIRVSARLINVADGSSLWANTFDEKFTDVFAVQDAISQKVANALALRLSGEENKRLTRRYTENLEAYQLYLTGRYHWNKLTPPEITKSIEFFKKAIELDPTYALAYFGLADAYRSLAPTSEVPSKDTLPQAQAAATKALELDETLAEPHATLAFIHTWYDWDWSGAEREAKRAIELNPNWSFGHIAYAQLLSVTGRSEEAIAEGARAVELDPLSLIINALNGYHLHLARRDDEAIARLKKTVELDSNFWIAHQFLGIAYIEKKRYPEAIAEFSQAVKLSGGNSEPLALNGYASVLSGDVAKGRAVLKELKSLESQRYLPPSNLALLSYVLGEKDEAFSWLEKAYQDRDIRLCRLKVDSKWDSMRSDPRFVEILKRIGLQ
;
A
#
# COMPACT_ATOMS: atom_id res chain seq x y z
N MET A 1 -3.85 41.36 9.57
CA MET A 1 -4.67 40.16 9.85
C MET A 1 -4.69 39.36 8.56
N ALA A 2 -3.94 38.27 8.50
CA ALA A 2 -3.98 37.33 7.39
C ALA A 2 -4.90 36.17 7.82
N GLU A 3 -5.89 35.84 7.00
CA GLU A 3 -6.81 34.72 7.21
C GLU A 3 -6.06 33.38 7.29
N PRO A 4 -6.54 32.41 8.07
CA PRO A 4 -5.90 31.11 8.19
C PRO A 4 -6.10 30.30 6.91
N LYS A 5 -5.02 29.82 6.31
CA LYS A 5 -5.04 28.72 5.34
C LYS A 5 -5.70 27.51 6.00
N SER A 6 -6.83 27.04 5.48
CA SER A 6 -7.50 25.86 6.02
C SER A 6 -6.57 24.64 5.91
N GLU A 7 -6.10 24.17 7.06
CA GLU A 7 -5.42 22.89 7.21
C GLU A 7 -6.30 21.76 6.65
N LEU A 8 -5.69 20.82 5.93
CA LEU A 8 -6.34 19.59 5.46
C LEU A 8 -6.74 18.71 6.66
N ARG A 9 -7.90 18.98 7.26
CA ARG A 9 -8.50 18.13 8.30
C ARG A 9 -9.31 17.02 7.66
N LEU A 10 -8.98 15.78 8.03
CA LEU A 10 -9.87 14.63 7.89
C LEU A 10 -10.98 14.76 8.92
N GLU A 11 -12.20 15.02 8.47
CA GLU A 11 -13.38 15.14 9.33
C GLU A 11 -14.39 14.05 8.97
N ILE A 12 -15.13 13.55 9.97
CA ILE A 12 -16.29 12.70 9.68
C ILE A 12 -17.39 13.61 9.16
N ALA A 13 -17.86 13.34 7.95
CA ALA A 13 -19.01 14.03 7.38
C ALA A 13 -20.10 13.05 6.96
N HIS A 14 -21.30 13.60 6.80
CA HIS A 14 -22.51 12.88 6.46
C HIS A 14 -22.90 13.23 5.02
N VAL A 15 -22.76 12.26 4.11
CA VAL A 15 -22.88 12.47 2.67
C VAL A 15 -24.22 11.95 2.19
N LEU A 16 -24.98 12.78 1.46
CA LEU A 16 -26.12 12.40 0.64
C LEU A 16 -25.74 12.49 -0.83
N PHE A 17 -25.71 11.35 -1.53
CA PHE A 17 -25.61 11.28 -2.97
C PHE A 17 -26.99 11.18 -3.61
N ILE A 18 -27.17 11.89 -4.72
CA ILE A 18 -28.41 11.93 -5.49
C ILE A 18 -28.05 11.81 -6.97
N ASP A 19 -28.68 10.87 -7.67
CA ASP A 19 -28.45 10.59 -9.09
C ASP A 19 -29.78 10.41 -9.83
N ILE A 20 -29.85 10.89 -11.07
CA ILE A 20 -31.02 10.80 -11.94
C ILE A 20 -30.98 9.46 -12.69
N VAL A 21 -31.94 8.59 -12.39
CA VAL A 21 -32.00 7.24 -12.98
C VAL A 21 -32.32 7.32 -14.47
N GLY A 22 -31.40 6.84 -15.29
CA GLY A 22 -31.54 6.82 -16.74
C GLY A 22 -31.16 8.14 -17.42
N TYR A 23 -30.48 9.05 -16.73
CA TYR A 23 -30.03 10.35 -17.24
C TYR A 23 -29.35 10.27 -18.62
N SER A 24 -28.34 9.41 -18.78
CA SER A 24 -27.57 9.30 -20.04
C SER A 24 -28.37 8.76 -21.23
N LYS A 25 -29.62 8.30 -21.02
CA LYS A 25 -30.51 7.82 -22.10
C LYS A 25 -31.44 8.93 -22.63
N ARG A 26 -31.42 10.13 -22.02
CA ARG A 26 -32.24 11.30 -22.39
C ARG A 26 -31.53 12.16 -23.43
N LEU A 27 -32.29 13.00 -24.13
CA LEU A 27 -31.72 14.01 -25.04
C LEU A 27 -30.92 15.06 -24.25
N ILE A 28 -30.00 15.76 -24.91
CA ILE A 28 -29.13 16.75 -24.24
C ILE A 28 -29.96 17.86 -23.60
N ASP A 29 -30.99 18.36 -24.25
CA ASP A 29 -31.84 19.43 -23.70
C ASP A 29 -32.64 18.94 -22.48
N GLU A 30 -33.19 17.72 -22.55
CA GLU A 30 -33.87 17.05 -21.43
C GLU A 30 -32.92 16.82 -20.25
N GLN A 31 -31.66 16.46 -20.51
CA GLN A 31 -30.63 16.31 -19.48
C GLN A 31 -30.39 17.63 -18.72
N HIS A 32 -30.29 18.75 -19.45
CA HIS A 32 -30.12 20.07 -18.83
C HIS A 32 -31.34 20.46 -17.99
N GLU A 33 -32.56 20.25 -18.48
CA GLU A 33 -33.80 20.54 -17.75
C GLU A 33 -33.90 19.71 -16.46
N LEU A 34 -33.65 18.40 -16.54
CA LEU A 34 -33.72 17.50 -15.37
C LEU A 34 -32.69 17.87 -14.29
N LEU A 35 -31.47 18.25 -14.66
CA LEU A 35 -30.47 18.73 -13.70
C LEU A 35 -30.85 20.09 -13.09
N GLN A 36 -31.45 20.99 -13.87
CA GLN A 36 -31.93 22.28 -13.35
C GLN A 36 -33.04 22.07 -12.31
N ASP A 37 -34.02 21.23 -12.63
CA ASP A 37 -35.12 20.89 -11.73
C ASP A 37 -34.61 20.23 -10.44
N LEU A 38 -33.70 19.26 -10.56
CA LEU A 38 -33.09 18.60 -9.40
C LEU A 38 -32.38 19.62 -8.51
N ASN A 39 -31.56 20.50 -9.09
CA ASN A 39 -30.84 21.52 -8.35
C ASN A 39 -31.79 22.50 -7.65
N GLN A 40 -32.90 22.88 -8.30
CA GLN A 40 -33.91 23.76 -7.70
C GLN A 40 -34.61 23.08 -6.53
N ILE A 41 -35.02 21.82 -6.67
CA ILE A 41 -35.64 21.04 -5.59
C ILE A 41 -34.69 20.93 -4.41
N VAL A 42 -33.45 20.51 -4.64
CA VAL A 42 -32.43 20.35 -3.59
C VAL A 42 -32.21 21.66 -2.84
N ARG A 43 -32.04 22.78 -3.55
CA ARG A 43 -31.83 24.11 -2.94
C ARG A 43 -33.05 24.65 -2.19
N SER A 44 -34.25 24.18 -2.51
CA SER A 44 -35.49 24.61 -1.84
C SER A 44 -35.71 23.95 -0.48
N THR A 45 -35.03 22.84 -0.21
CA THR A 45 -35.15 22.10 1.05
C THR A 45 -34.68 22.95 2.25
N GLU A 46 -35.35 22.78 3.40
CA GLU A 46 -35.00 23.43 4.66
C GLU A 46 -33.66 22.91 5.18
N ALA A 47 -33.42 21.60 5.07
CA ALA A 47 -32.16 20.98 5.47
C ALA A 47 -30.96 21.55 4.69
N PHE A 48 -31.09 21.75 3.37
CA PHE A 48 -30.06 22.39 2.55
C PHE A 48 -29.83 23.84 2.97
N ARG A 49 -30.89 24.65 3.02
CA ARG A 49 -30.78 26.09 3.33
C ARG A 49 -30.21 26.34 4.72
N SER A 50 -30.61 25.53 5.69
CA SER A 50 -30.12 25.63 7.07
C SER A 50 -28.63 25.28 7.17
N ALA A 51 -28.20 24.19 6.51
CA ALA A 51 -26.79 23.79 6.50
C ALA A 51 -25.91 24.77 5.72
N GLU A 52 -26.40 25.32 4.61
CA GLU A 52 -25.72 26.34 3.82
C GLU A 52 -25.56 27.66 4.60
N ALA A 53 -26.62 28.15 5.24
CA ALA A 53 -26.58 29.36 6.05
C ALA A 53 -25.63 29.23 7.25
N ALA A 54 -25.47 28.02 7.78
CA ALA A 54 -24.55 27.73 8.90
C ALA A 54 -23.10 27.45 8.45
N GLY A 55 -22.80 27.47 7.15
CA GLY A 55 -21.46 27.13 6.63
C GLY A 55 -21.08 25.65 6.80
N ASN A 56 -22.07 24.78 6.99
CA ASN A 56 -21.91 23.35 7.31
C ASN A 56 -22.26 22.43 6.14
N LEU A 57 -22.21 22.94 4.91
CA LEU A 57 -22.59 22.22 3.70
C LEU A 57 -21.57 22.45 2.58
N ILE A 58 -21.04 21.35 2.05
CA ILE A 58 -20.26 21.34 0.81
C ILE A 58 -21.09 20.67 -0.30
N ARG A 59 -21.08 21.29 -1.49
CA ARG A 59 -21.90 20.90 -2.65
C ARG A 59 -20.97 20.41 -3.74
N VAL A 60 -21.10 19.15 -4.13
CA VAL A 60 -20.25 18.52 -5.13
C VAL A 60 -21.12 18.12 -6.33
N PRO A 61 -20.98 18.79 -7.50
CA PRO A 61 -21.73 18.41 -8.69
C PRO A 61 -21.26 17.02 -9.18
N THR A 62 -22.19 16.15 -9.52
CA THR A 62 -21.93 14.89 -10.21
C THR A 62 -22.55 15.02 -11.61
N GLY A 63 -21.93 14.46 -12.66
CA GLY A 63 -22.36 14.75 -14.04
C GLY A 63 -23.86 14.52 -14.34
N ASP A 64 -24.50 13.66 -13.56
CA ASP A 64 -25.90 13.22 -13.60
C ASP A 64 -26.68 13.50 -12.30
N GLY A 65 -26.13 14.31 -11.38
CA GLY A 65 -26.76 14.60 -10.09
C GLY A 65 -25.96 15.53 -9.16
N VAL A 66 -26.04 15.28 -7.86
CA VAL A 66 -25.32 16.08 -6.85
C VAL A 66 -25.01 15.26 -5.60
N ALA A 67 -23.86 15.54 -4.99
CA ALA A 67 -23.51 15.10 -3.66
C ALA A 67 -23.52 16.29 -2.68
N LEU A 68 -24.18 16.09 -1.55
CA LEU A 68 -24.29 17.06 -0.45
C LEU A 68 -23.55 16.50 0.76
N VAL A 69 -22.60 17.25 1.29
CA VAL A 69 -21.80 16.82 2.43
C VAL A 69 -22.04 17.73 3.62
N PHE A 70 -22.63 17.17 4.66
CA PHE A 70 -23.00 17.85 5.89
C PHE A 70 -21.95 17.59 6.97
N SER A 71 -21.46 18.65 7.61
CA SER A 71 -20.52 18.59 8.75
C SER A 71 -21.21 18.56 10.11
N THR A 72 -22.53 18.32 10.15
CA THR A 72 -23.36 18.42 11.37
C THR A 72 -23.67 17.04 11.98
N THR A 73 -24.86 16.50 11.70
CA THR A 73 -25.36 15.26 12.32
C THR A 73 -25.74 14.24 11.25
N PRO A 74 -25.76 12.94 11.56
CA PRO A 74 -26.19 11.90 10.62
C PRO A 74 -27.67 12.04 10.22
N GLU A 75 -28.48 12.80 10.97
CA GLU A 75 -29.88 13.09 10.62
C GLU A 75 -30.01 14.09 9.45
N ALA A 76 -29.05 15.01 9.29
CA ALA A 76 -29.12 16.09 8.31
C ALA A 76 -29.30 15.60 6.86
N PRO A 77 -28.49 14.65 6.34
CA PRO A 77 -28.72 14.11 4.99
C PRO A 77 -30.04 13.34 4.86
N VAL A 78 -30.52 12.70 5.93
CA VAL A 78 -31.79 11.95 5.90
C VAL A 78 -32.98 12.89 5.80
N ARG A 79 -32.97 13.99 6.58
CA ARG A 79 -33.98 15.04 6.50
C ARG A 79 -34.00 15.68 5.11
N CYS A 80 -32.81 15.96 4.55
CA CYS A 80 -32.69 16.48 3.19
C CYS A 80 -33.28 15.49 2.16
N ALA A 81 -32.94 14.20 2.23
CA ALA A 81 -33.46 13.17 1.33
C ALA A 81 -35.00 13.01 1.43
N LEU A 82 -35.55 13.15 2.63
CA LEU A 82 -36.99 13.15 2.88
C LEU A 82 -37.69 14.35 2.22
N GLU A 83 -37.15 15.55 2.40
CA GLU A 83 -37.69 16.79 1.81
C GLU A 83 -37.63 16.75 0.29
N ILE A 84 -36.51 16.28 -0.28
CA ILE A 84 -36.36 16.03 -1.73
C ILE A 84 -37.42 15.03 -2.19
N SER A 85 -37.57 13.89 -1.51
CA SER A 85 -38.55 12.86 -1.89
C SER A 85 -39.99 13.38 -1.85
N LYS A 86 -40.33 14.25 -0.89
CA LYS A 86 -41.65 14.89 -0.82
C LYS A 86 -41.89 15.84 -2.00
N ALA A 87 -40.88 16.64 -2.36
CA ALA A 87 -40.95 17.58 -3.47
C ALA A 87 -41.00 16.87 -4.84
N LEU A 88 -40.36 15.71 -4.97
CA LEU A 88 -40.39 14.91 -6.20
C LEU A 88 -41.78 14.34 -6.53
N ARG A 89 -42.71 14.29 -5.58
CA ARG A 89 -44.08 13.82 -5.84
C ARG A 89 -44.84 14.71 -6.84
N SER A 90 -44.48 15.98 -6.96
CA SER A 90 -45.02 16.89 -7.98
C SER A 90 -44.20 16.91 -9.28
N HIS A 91 -43.19 16.03 -9.41
CA HIS A 91 -42.24 15.99 -10.54
C HIS A 91 -42.06 14.54 -11.03
N SER A 92 -43.09 13.97 -11.67
CA SER A 92 -43.11 12.56 -12.07
C SER A 92 -42.01 12.16 -13.07
N GLU A 93 -41.50 13.11 -13.84
CA GLU A 93 -40.43 12.89 -14.82
C GLU A 93 -39.04 12.76 -14.17
N LEU A 94 -38.85 13.34 -12.98
CA LEU A 94 -37.57 13.37 -12.28
C LEU A 94 -37.42 12.16 -11.35
N ARG A 95 -36.89 11.08 -11.92
CA ARG A 95 -36.68 9.81 -11.20
C ARG A 95 -35.30 9.75 -10.58
N VAL A 96 -35.19 10.03 -9.28
CA VAL A 96 -33.89 9.98 -8.58
C VAL A 96 -33.71 8.71 -7.78
N ARG A 97 -32.46 8.37 -7.47
CA ARG A 97 -32.07 7.42 -6.42
C ARG A 97 -31.09 8.10 -5.47
N MET A 98 -31.14 7.75 -4.20
CA MET A 98 -30.35 8.39 -3.16
C MET A 98 -29.58 7.39 -2.31
N GLY A 99 -28.38 7.77 -1.90
CA GLY A 99 -27.53 6.98 -1.01
C GLY A 99 -26.88 7.83 0.08
N ILE A 100 -26.90 7.35 1.31
CA ILE A 100 -26.39 8.07 2.48
C ILE A 100 -25.33 7.24 3.20
N HIS A 101 -24.19 7.89 3.48
CA HIS A 101 -23.12 7.32 4.31
C HIS A 101 -22.46 8.37 5.19
N SER A 102 -21.92 7.95 6.33
CA SER A 102 -21.13 8.79 7.23
C SER A 102 -19.73 8.23 7.37
N GLY A 103 -18.73 9.03 7.06
CA GLY A 103 -17.35 8.56 7.01
C GLY A 103 -16.33 9.68 6.81
N PRO A 104 -15.03 9.34 6.83
CA PRO A 104 -13.97 10.31 6.71
C PRO A 104 -13.96 10.96 5.33
N VAL A 105 -13.95 12.28 5.31
CA VAL A 105 -13.78 13.14 4.14
C VAL A 105 -12.68 14.16 4.41
N SER A 106 -12.02 14.62 3.35
CA SER A 106 -11.03 15.69 3.39
C SER A 106 -11.48 16.82 2.45
N GLY A 107 -11.50 18.05 2.97
CA GLY A 107 -11.76 19.24 2.17
C GLY A 107 -10.60 19.53 1.24
N ILE A 108 -10.87 19.63 -0.05
CA ILE A 108 -9.90 20.02 -1.07
C ILE A 108 -10.41 21.25 -1.83
N MET A 109 -9.50 22.07 -2.35
CA MET A 109 -9.86 23.13 -3.30
C MET A 109 -9.76 22.55 -4.71
N ASP A 110 -10.80 22.70 -5.52
CA ASP A 110 -10.75 22.31 -6.92
C ASP A 110 -9.91 23.30 -7.76
N VAL A 111 -9.72 22.99 -9.05
CA VAL A 111 -8.93 23.85 -9.97
C VAL A 111 -9.53 25.25 -10.18
N ASN A 112 -10.75 25.50 -9.69
CA ASN A 112 -11.45 26.78 -9.75
C ASN A 112 -11.55 27.44 -8.37
N ASP A 113 -10.72 27.01 -7.40
CA ASP A 113 -10.72 27.47 -6.01
C ASP A 113 -12.08 27.31 -5.30
N ARG A 114 -12.89 26.32 -5.70
CA ARG A 114 -14.13 25.96 -5.00
C ARG A 114 -13.86 24.85 -4.00
N SER A 115 -14.50 24.96 -2.84
CA SER A 115 -14.48 23.90 -1.84
C SER A 115 -15.11 22.63 -2.41
N ASN A 116 -14.34 21.55 -2.41
CA ASN A 116 -14.69 20.23 -2.90
C ASN A 116 -14.21 19.19 -1.87
N ILE A 117 -14.55 17.91 -2.06
CA ILE A 117 -14.28 16.85 -1.10
C ILE A 117 -13.71 15.62 -1.78
N ALA A 118 -12.71 15.00 -1.14
CA ALA A 118 -12.22 13.67 -1.45
C ALA A 118 -12.20 12.79 -0.19
N GLY A 119 -12.41 11.48 -0.32
CA GLY A 119 -12.28 10.56 0.81
C GLY A 119 -13.05 9.25 0.67
N ALA A 120 -12.86 8.35 1.63
CA ALA A 120 -13.60 7.09 1.65
C ALA A 120 -15.10 7.31 1.87
N GLY A 121 -15.49 8.33 2.66
CA GLY A 121 -16.89 8.62 2.98
C GLY A 121 -17.75 8.92 1.75
N ILE A 122 -17.24 9.77 0.85
CA ILE A 122 -17.93 10.13 -0.40
C ILE A 122 -18.04 8.92 -1.36
N ASN A 123 -16.98 8.10 -1.46
CA ASN A 123 -16.99 6.90 -2.30
C ASN A 123 -17.98 5.83 -1.84
N VAL A 124 -18.13 5.63 -0.53
CA VAL A 124 -19.09 4.66 0.01
C VAL A 124 -20.53 5.15 -0.17
N ALA A 125 -20.82 6.45 0.03
CA ALA A 125 -22.14 7.01 -0.22
C ALA A 125 -22.60 6.81 -1.67
N GLN A 126 -21.70 7.00 -2.64
CA GLN A 126 -21.97 6.71 -4.04
C GLN A 126 -22.28 5.22 -4.28
N ARG A 127 -21.51 4.31 -3.66
CA ARG A 127 -21.73 2.86 -3.78
C ARG A 127 -23.06 2.42 -3.18
N VAL A 128 -23.47 3.02 -2.06
CA VAL A 128 -24.78 2.81 -1.44
C VAL A 128 -25.89 3.22 -2.40
N MET A 129 -25.80 4.43 -2.97
CA MET A 129 -26.76 4.93 -3.97
C MET A 129 -26.84 4.01 -5.20
N ASP A 130 -25.70 3.55 -5.72
CA ASP A 130 -25.61 2.71 -6.92
C ASP A 130 -26.36 1.38 -6.80
N CYS A 131 -26.66 0.93 -5.57
CA CYS A 131 -27.45 -0.27 -5.32
C CYS A 131 -28.95 -0.04 -5.40
N GLY A 132 -29.39 1.22 -5.40
CA GLY A 132 -30.79 1.60 -5.41
C GLY A 132 -31.33 1.81 -6.82
N ASP A 133 -32.60 1.47 -6.99
CA ASP A 133 -33.42 1.90 -8.13
C ASP A 133 -34.09 3.26 -7.85
N ALA A 134 -34.79 3.79 -8.84
CA ALA A 134 -35.57 5.03 -8.70
C ALA A 134 -36.50 4.98 -7.47
N GLY A 135 -36.50 6.08 -6.71
CA GLY A 135 -37.27 6.26 -5.49
C GLY A 135 -36.63 5.70 -4.21
N HIS A 136 -35.54 4.95 -4.30
CA HIS A 136 -34.87 4.44 -3.09
C HIS A 136 -34.09 5.53 -2.36
N ILE A 137 -34.13 5.44 -1.03
CA ILE A 137 -33.20 6.13 -0.11
C ILE A 137 -32.44 5.02 0.60
N LEU A 138 -31.23 4.72 0.14
CA LEU A 138 -30.42 3.67 0.73
C LEU A 138 -29.44 4.25 1.74
N LEU A 139 -29.28 3.56 2.86
CA LEU A 139 -28.33 3.91 3.91
C LEU A 139 -27.28 2.80 4.01
N SER A 140 -26.02 3.18 4.23
CA SER A 140 -25.06 2.23 4.77
C SER A 140 -25.47 1.80 6.18
N LYS A 141 -25.15 0.57 6.57
CA LYS A 141 -25.41 0.06 7.93
C LYS A 141 -24.95 1.00 9.04
N ARG A 142 -23.77 1.61 8.90
CA ARG A 142 -23.25 2.58 9.88
C ARG A 142 -24.21 3.74 10.15
N VAL A 143 -24.78 4.32 9.09
CA VAL A 143 -25.75 5.41 9.24
C VAL A 143 -27.06 4.92 9.84
N ALA A 144 -27.51 3.73 9.44
CA ALA A 144 -28.71 3.13 10.03
C ALA A 144 -28.53 2.88 11.54
N GLU A 145 -27.39 2.35 11.98
CA GLU A 145 -27.07 2.11 13.39
C GLU A 145 -27.06 3.42 14.21
N ASP A 146 -26.53 4.50 13.65
CA ASP A 146 -26.58 5.83 14.28
C ASP A 146 -28.04 6.33 14.39
N LEU A 147 -28.86 6.14 13.34
CA LEU A 147 -30.25 6.58 13.30
C LEU A 147 -31.18 5.73 14.17
N GLU A 148 -30.88 4.44 14.38
CA GLU A 148 -31.64 3.55 15.25
C GLU A 148 -31.73 4.05 16.69
N GLN A 149 -30.74 4.85 17.12
CA GLN A 149 -30.72 5.49 18.44
C GLN A 149 -31.80 6.58 18.59
N TYR A 150 -32.37 7.06 17.48
CA TYR A 150 -33.42 8.08 17.49
C TYR A 150 -34.78 7.43 17.23
N ARG A 151 -35.68 7.58 18.20
CA ARG A 151 -37.03 6.96 18.18
C ARG A 151 -37.84 7.28 16.92
N GLN A 152 -37.62 8.45 16.32
CA GLN A 152 -38.34 8.91 15.14
C GLN A 152 -37.89 8.22 13.83
N TRP A 153 -36.65 7.74 13.75
CA TRP A 153 -36.12 7.12 12.52
C TRP A 153 -36.29 5.61 12.50
N ARG A 154 -36.23 4.97 13.67
CA ARG A 154 -36.28 3.50 13.80
C ARG A 154 -37.42 2.80 13.03
N PRO A 155 -38.66 3.32 12.98
CA PRO A 155 -39.74 2.67 12.24
C PRO A 155 -39.55 2.63 10.71
N HIS A 156 -38.63 3.43 10.18
CA HIS A 156 -38.42 3.65 8.75
C HIS A 156 -37.18 2.94 8.20
N LEU A 157 -36.47 2.18 9.05
CA LEU A 157 -35.23 1.48 8.71
C LEU A 157 -35.54 0.00 8.42
N HIS A 158 -35.31 -0.42 7.17
CA HIS A 158 -35.62 -1.79 6.72
C HIS A 158 -34.37 -2.47 6.17
N GLU A 159 -33.86 -3.49 6.86
CA GLU A 159 -32.64 -4.18 6.44
C GLU A 159 -32.80 -4.90 5.09
N LEU A 160 -31.85 -4.67 4.18
CA LEU A 160 -31.78 -5.36 2.89
C LEU A 160 -30.69 -6.44 2.84
N GLY A 161 -29.70 -6.38 3.74
CA GLY A 161 -28.55 -7.27 3.79
C GLY A 161 -27.35 -6.75 3.01
N GLU A 162 -26.40 -7.64 2.70
CA GLU A 162 -25.19 -7.29 1.93
C GLU A 162 -25.46 -7.31 0.43
N CYS A 163 -24.97 -6.30 -0.27
CA CYS A 163 -24.91 -6.25 -1.72
C CYS A 163 -23.46 -6.10 -2.17
N GLU A 164 -23.08 -6.83 -3.22
CA GLU A 164 -21.76 -6.69 -3.83
C GLU A 164 -21.75 -5.42 -4.72
N VAL A 165 -20.82 -4.51 -4.44
CA VAL A 165 -20.65 -3.27 -5.21
C VAL A 165 -19.46 -3.36 -6.14
N LYS A 166 -19.26 -2.35 -7.00
CA LYS A 166 -18.12 -2.31 -7.91
C LYS A 166 -16.81 -2.54 -7.14
N HIS A 167 -15.90 -3.31 -7.75
CA HIS A 167 -14.63 -3.77 -7.17
C HIS A 167 -14.74 -4.83 -6.07
N GLY A 168 -15.83 -5.61 -6.02
CA GLY A 168 -15.96 -6.80 -5.15
C GLY A 168 -16.15 -6.50 -3.66
N ALA A 169 -16.23 -5.22 -3.27
CA ALA A 169 -16.56 -4.83 -1.91
C ALA A 169 -18.02 -5.18 -1.60
N ARG A 170 -18.32 -5.60 -0.37
CA ARG A 170 -19.70 -5.81 0.09
C ARG A 170 -20.13 -4.64 0.96
N VAL A 171 -21.29 -4.07 0.68
CA VAL A 171 -21.90 -3.01 1.48
C VAL A 171 -23.19 -3.52 2.07
N SER A 172 -23.31 -3.46 3.39
CA SER A 172 -24.55 -3.75 4.11
C SER A 172 -25.51 -2.57 3.97
N LEU A 173 -26.68 -2.82 3.38
CA LEU A 173 -27.66 -1.81 3.00
C LEU A 173 -28.90 -1.88 3.90
N VAL A 174 -29.40 -0.69 4.23
CA VAL A 174 -30.70 -0.48 4.87
C VAL A 174 -31.51 0.42 3.96
N ASN A 175 -32.72 0.00 3.63
CA ASN A 175 -33.68 0.82 2.89
C ASN A 175 -34.40 1.74 3.87
N PHE A 176 -34.40 3.03 3.58
CA PHE A 176 -35.15 4.01 4.34
C PHE A 176 -36.42 4.38 3.57
N TYR A 177 -37.59 4.11 4.16
CA TYR A 177 -38.87 4.56 3.62
C TYR A 177 -39.93 4.74 4.71
N SER A 178 -40.95 5.53 4.40
CA SER A 178 -42.17 5.68 5.19
C SER A 178 -43.39 5.50 4.29
N ASP A 179 -44.59 5.60 4.87
CA ASP A 179 -45.84 5.52 4.09
C ASP A 179 -45.96 6.67 3.06
N GLU A 180 -45.19 7.74 3.22
CA GLU A 180 -45.28 8.94 2.38
C GLU A 180 -44.19 9.04 1.31
N VAL A 181 -43.02 8.45 1.55
CA VAL A 181 -41.81 8.66 0.74
C VAL A 181 -40.85 7.47 0.81
N GLY A 182 -40.01 7.33 -0.21
CA GLY A 182 -39.11 6.19 -0.38
C GLY A 182 -39.77 5.06 -1.17
N ASN A 183 -38.95 4.10 -1.59
CA ASN A 183 -39.39 2.94 -2.37
C ASN A 183 -39.28 1.68 -1.49
N PRO A 184 -40.39 1.02 -1.11
CA PRO A 184 -40.35 -0.16 -0.25
C PRO A 184 -39.93 -1.45 -0.98
N ALA A 185 -39.79 -1.42 -2.30
CA ALA A 185 -39.34 -2.58 -3.06
C ALA A 185 -37.90 -2.98 -2.69
N ILE A 186 -37.57 -4.25 -2.89
CA ILE A 186 -36.16 -4.68 -2.86
C ILE A 186 -35.52 -4.22 -4.18
N PRO A 187 -34.33 -3.59 -4.16
CA PRO A 187 -33.67 -3.19 -5.40
C PRO A 187 -33.40 -4.37 -6.33
N GLU A 188 -33.54 -4.17 -7.64
CA GLU A 188 -33.39 -5.22 -8.67
C GLU A 188 -32.03 -5.91 -8.61
N LYS A 189 -30.99 -5.17 -8.25
CA LYS A 189 -29.64 -5.71 -8.07
C LYS A 189 -29.57 -6.79 -7.00
N LEU A 190 -30.24 -6.57 -5.86
CA LEU A 190 -30.28 -7.54 -4.75
C LEU A 190 -31.17 -8.74 -5.06
N LYS A 191 -32.25 -8.56 -5.84
CA LYS A 191 -33.08 -9.68 -6.29
C LYS A 191 -32.28 -10.65 -7.13
N LYS A 192 -31.52 -10.12 -8.12
CA LYS A 192 -30.66 -10.93 -8.99
C LYS A 192 -29.62 -11.72 -8.22
N GLU A 193 -28.94 -11.09 -7.26
CA GLU A 193 -27.94 -11.77 -6.40
C GLU A 193 -28.56 -12.91 -5.56
N ARG A 194 -29.77 -12.71 -5.03
CA ARG A 194 -30.49 -13.75 -4.29
C ARG A 194 -30.93 -14.91 -5.18
N GLU A 195 -31.30 -14.63 -6.43
CA GLU A 195 -31.69 -15.64 -7.40
C GLU A 195 -30.49 -16.46 -7.90
N THR A 196 -29.35 -15.83 -8.21
CA THR A 196 -28.12 -16.57 -8.59
C THR A 196 -27.62 -17.49 -7.49
N THR A 197 -27.80 -17.10 -6.22
CA THR A 197 -27.42 -17.93 -5.06
C THR A 197 -28.37 -19.12 -4.85
N ALA A 198 -29.63 -19.00 -5.28
CA ALA A 198 -30.65 -20.05 -5.16
C ALA A 198 -30.62 -21.09 -6.30
N THR A 199 -29.97 -20.80 -7.44
CA THR A 199 -29.96 -21.65 -8.64
C THR A 199 -28.74 -22.57 -8.82
N ALA A 200 -27.91 -22.77 -7.79
CA ALA A 200 -26.87 -23.79 -7.85
C ALA A 200 -27.50 -25.20 -8.01
N PRO A 201 -27.11 -26.03 -9.00
CA PRO A 201 -27.87 -27.22 -9.35
C PRO A 201 -27.74 -28.33 -8.30
N SER A 202 -28.88 -28.77 -7.75
CA SER A 202 -28.99 -29.97 -6.93
C SER A 202 -28.87 -31.23 -7.79
N ILE A 203 -27.76 -31.95 -7.67
CA ILE A 203 -27.58 -33.27 -8.29
C ILE A 203 -28.46 -34.29 -7.54
N LYS A 204 -29.45 -34.88 -8.23
CA LYS A 204 -30.26 -35.99 -7.69
C LYS A 204 -29.42 -37.28 -7.69
N PRO A 205 -29.34 -38.05 -6.59
CA PRO A 205 -28.60 -39.30 -6.60
C PRO A 205 -29.44 -40.44 -7.18
N ALA A 206 -28.85 -41.20 -8.11
CA ALA A 206 -29.37 -42.48 -8.56
C ALA A 206 -29.16 -43.54 -7.47
N LYS A 207 -30.14 -44.43 -7.35
CA LYS A 207 -30.26 -45.50 -6.34
C LYS A 207 -29.09 -46.50 -6.43
N LEU A 208 -28.46 -46.82 -5.30
CA LEU A 208 -27.88 -48.15 -5.04
C LEU A 208 -27.89 -48.46 -3.53
N ARG A 209 -27.81 -49.76 -3.21
CA ARG A 209 -28.39 -50.46 -2.04
C ARG A 209 -27.56 -50.36 -0.73
N LYS A 210 -28.27 -50.54 0.39
CA LYS A 210 -27.94 -50.43 1.85
C LYS A 210 -26.85 -51.42 2.39
N PRO A 211 -26.56 -51.48 3.71
CA PRO A 211 -25.97 -50.47 4.64
C PRO A 211 -24.85 -51.08 5.54
N ALA A 212 -24.15 -50.28 6.37
CA ALA A 212 -23.64 -50.62 7.73
C ALA A 212 -22.39 -49.83 8.22
N LEU A 213 -22.00 -48.70 7.59
CA LEU A 213 -20.82 -47.92 8.02
C LEU A 213 -21.09 -46.44 8.34
N LEU A 214 -22.35 -46.02 8.42
CA LEU A 214 -22.71 -44.59 8.51
C LEU A 214 -22.81 -43.98 9.92
N THR A 215 -22.83 -44.77 11.00
CA THR A 215 -22.98 -44.19 12.35
C THR A 215 -21.70 -43.54 12.88
N GLY A 216 -20.52 -43.99 12.46
CA GLY A 216 -19.25 -43.36 12.84
C GLY A 216 -18.96 -42.07 12.08
N ALA A 217 -19.28 -42.01 10.78
CA ALA A 217 -19.00 -40.85 9.94
C ALA A 217 -19.88 -39.63 10.27
N ILE A 218 -21.10 -39.86 10.74
CA ILE A 218 -22.03 -38.78 11.13
C ILE A 218 -21.56 -38.08 12.42
N LEU A 219 -21.03 -38.82 13.39
CA LEU A 219 -20.50 -38.22 14.62
C LEU A 219 -19.19 -37.45 14.37
N VAL A 220 -18.33 -37.94 13.48
CA VAL A 220 -17.11 -37.22 13.08
C VAL A 220 -17.43 -35.95 12.28
N THR A 221 -18.42 -35.99 11.38
CA THR A 221 -18.84 -34.80 10.62
C THR A 221 -19.54 -33.78 11.50
N ILE A 222 -20.37 -34.18 12.47
CA ILE A 222 -20.96 -33.25 13.43
C ILE A 222 -19.87 -32.64 14.34
N ALA A 223 -18.88 -33.42 14.78
CA ALA A 223 -17.75 -32.90 15.54
C ALA A 223 -16.87 -31.94 14.71
N LEU A 224 -16.67 -32.21 13.42
CA LEU A 224 -15.95 -31.32 12.50
C LEU A 224 -16.74 -30.05 12.18
N VAL A 225 -18.07 -30.12 12.05
CA VAL A 225 -18.93 -28.96 11.81
C VAL A 225 -19.02 -28.09 13.06
N ILE A 226 -19.13 -28.68 14.26
CA ILE A 226 -19.10 -27.94 15.53
C ILE A 226 -17.70 -27.39 15.80
N GLY A 227 -16.64 -28.13 15.46
CA GLY A 227 -15.25 -27.66 15.53
C GLY A 227 -14.99 -26.51 14.56
N PHE A 228 -15.49 -26.59 13.33
CA PHE A 228 -15.40 -25.54 12.33
C PHE A 228 -16.27 -24.32 12.68
N TRP A 229 -17.45 -24.52 13.26
CA TRP A 229 -18.32 -23.45 13.73
C TRP A 229 -17.72 -22.73 14.94
N THR A 230 -17.20 -23.46 15.94
CA THR A 230 -16.52 -22.84 17.09
C THR A 230 -15.18 -22.19 16.71
N PHE A 231 -14.44 -22.74 15.74
CA PHE A 231 -13.23 -22.14 15.19
C PHE A 231 -13.56 -20.87 14.40
N SER A 232 -14.52 -20.91 13.48
CA SER A 232 -14.93 -19.76 12.66
C SER A 232 -15.62 -18.67 13.47
N HIS A 233 -16.40 -19.00 14.50
CA HIS A 233 -17.04 -18.01 15.38
C HIS A 233 -16.02 -17.38 16.35
N ARG A 234 -15.03 -18.13 16.85
CA ARG A 234 -13.91 -17.55 17.63
C ARG A 234 -12.96 -16.73 16.77
N HIS A 235 -12.75 -17.09 15.49
CA HIS A 235 -11.91 -16.34 14.58
C HIS A 235 -12.61 -15.07 14.05
N SER A 236 -13.91 -15.14 13.79
CA SER A 236 -14.74 -13.99 13.38
C SER A 236 -15.01 -13.02 14.53
N GLN A 237 -15.18 -13.51 15.77
CA GLN A 237 -15.24 -12.63 16.95
C GLN A 237 -13.86 -12.03 17.30
N LYS A 238 -12.74 -12.69 16.98
CA LYS A 238 -11.39 -12.07 17.06
C LYS A 238 -11.17 -11.01 15.97
N ALA A 239 -11.68 -11.21 14.76
CA ALA A 239 -11.55 -10.26 13.66
C ALA A 239 -12.49 -9.04 13.81
N ALA A 240 -13.73 -9.25 14.27
CA ALA A 240 -14.68 -8.16 14.51
C ALA A 240 -14.32 -7.33 15.77
N ASN A 241 -13.72 -7.95 16.80
CA ASN A 241 -13.20 -7.20 17.95
C ASN A 241 -11.82 -6.54 17.71
N ALA A 242 -11.14 -6.84 16.60
CA ALA A 242 -9.89 -6.18 16.22
C ALA A 242 -10.11 -4.88 15.44
N LEU A 243 -11.31 -4.63 14.91
CA LEU A 243 -11.64 -3.45 14.10
C LEU A 243 -12.20 -2.25 14.90
N SER A 244 -11.98 -2.21 16.22
CA SER A 244 -12.44 -1.09 17.07
C SER A 244 -11.39 -0.58 18.09
N SER A 245 -10.11 -0.70 17.75
CA SER A 245 -9.06 0.16 18.31
C SER A 245 -8.33 0.83 17.14
N PRO A 246 -8.13 2.16 17.14
CA PRO A 246 -7.28 2.80 16.14
C PRO A 246 -5.89 2.17 16.22
N GLU A 247 -5.38 1.63 15.10
CA GLU A 247 -4.01 1.11 14.96
C GLU A 247 -3.05 2.15 15.52
N LYS A 248 -2.24 1.78 16.52
CA LYS A 248 -1.30 2.72 17.14
C LYS A 248 -0.12 2.91 16.20
N ARG A 249 0.11 4.13 15.76
CA ARG A 249 1.24 4.48 14.89
C ARG A 249 2.40 4.94 15.74
N ILE A 250 3.56 4.31 15.58
CA ILE A 250 4.77 4.64 16.33
C ILE A 250 5.96 4.85 15.40
N ALA A 251 6.79 5.83 15.74
CA ALA A 251 8.14 5.95 15.18
C ALA A 251 9.17 5.62 16.25
N VAL A 252 10.20 4.86 15.88
CA VAL A 252 11.39 4.68 16.72
C VAL A 252 12.52 5.48 16.06
N LEU A 253 12.91 6.58 16.67
CA LEU A 253 13.97 7.42 16.12
C LEU A 253 15.35 6.80 16.38
N PRO A 254 16.36 7.08 15.52
CA PRO A 254 17.74 6.73 15.83
C PRO A 254 18.13 7.26 17.21
N PHE A 255 18.73 6.40 18.04
CA PHE A 255 19.14 6.80 19.38
C PHE A 255 20.27 7.83 19.25
N LYS A 256 20.34 8.81 20.14
CA LYS A 256 21.37 9.86 20.11
C LYS A 256 22.53 9.52 21.04
N PRO A 257 23.77 9.95 20.76
CA PRO A 257 24.82 9.84 21.77
C PRO A 257 24.50 10.77 22.94
N LEU A 258 24.87 10.37 24.18
CA LEU A 258 24.83 11.28 25.34
C LEU A 258 25.91 12.38 25.24
N VAL A 259 27.03 12.08 24.58
CA VAL A 259 28.17 12.97 24.37
C VAL A 259 28.47 13.00 22.87
N PRO A 260 28.31 14.14 22.17
CA PRO A 260 28.44 14.24 20.71
C PRO A 260 29.74 13.67 20.13
N GLU A 261 30.84 13.75 20.88
CA GLU A 261 32.17 13.30 20.48
C GLU A 261 32.28 11.76 20.40
N ASN A 262 31.38 11.01 21.05
CA ASN A 262 31.36 9.55 21.08
C ASN A 262 30.31 8.94 20.14
N ARG A 263 30.01 9.63 19.04
CA ARG A 263 28.96 9.24 18.09
C ARG A 263 29.28 7.90 17.42
N ASP A 264 28.32 6.98 17.45
CA ASP A 264 28.39 5.67 16.78
C ASP A 264 27.08 5.45 16.01
N GLN A 265 27.03 5.95 14.78
CA GLN A 265 25.83 5.91 13.95
C GLN A 265 25.33 4.49 13.66
N VAL A 266 26.21 3.50 13.68
CA VAL A 266 25.83 2.10 13.48
C VAL A 266 25.05 1.60 14.69
N LEU A 267 25.53 1.87 15.89
CA LEU A 267 24.82 1.51 17.13
C LEU A 267 23.50 2.30 17.27
N GLU A 268 23.54 3.60 17.01
CA GLU A 268 22.39 4.52 17.06
C GLU A 268 21.23 4.05 16.16
N LEU A 269 21.54 3.80 14.89
CA LEU A 269 20.57 3.36 13.90
C LEU A 269 20.17 1.89 14.08
N GLY A 270 21.14 1.05 14.47
CA GLY A 270 20.91 -0.38 14.63
C GLY A 270 20.04 -0.74 15.85
N MET A 271 20.11 0.04 16.93
CA MET A 271 19.16 -0.06 18.04
C MET A 271 17.74 0.28 17.59
N ALA A 272 17.57 1.34 16.80
CA ALA A 272 16.26 1.70 16.25
C ALA A 272 15.72 0.60 15.32
N ASP A 273 16.54 0.09 14.38
CA ASP A 273 16.13 -0.98 13.44
C ASP A 273 15.66 -2.25 14.17
N SER A 274 16.39 -2.65 15.21
CA SER A 274 16.03 -3.84 16.00
C SER A 274 14.72 -3.66 16.77
N LEU A 275 14.49 -2.48 17.35
CA LEU A 275 13.23 -2.15 18.03
C LEU A 275 12.08 -2.05 17.02
N ILE A 276 12.31 -1.48 15.83
CA ILE A 276 11.33 -1.43 14.74
C ILE A 276 10.90 -2.84 14.35
N ALA A 277 11.86 -3.74 14.13
CA ALA A 277 11.58 -5.12 13.77
C ALA A 277 10.79 -5.87 14.86
N LYS A 278 11.11 -5.66 16.14
CA LYS A 278 10.38 -6.28 17.26
C LYS A 278 8.95 -5.74 17.39
N LEU A 279 8.77 -4.43 17.31
CA LEU A 279 7.47 -3.79 17.48
C LEU A 279 6.55 -3.98 16.27
N SER A 280 7.09 -4.09 15.06
CA SER A 280 6.29 -4.28 13.83
C SER A 280 5.59 -5.64 13.77
N ASN A 281 6.02 -6.60 14.60
CA ASN A 281 5.38 -7.90 14.73
C ASN A 281 4.07 -7.87 15.56
N ILE A 282 3.73 -6.74 16.18
CA ILE A 282 2.49 -6.56 16.93
C ILE A 282 1.42 -6.03 15.98
N ARG A 283 0.32 -6.78 15.81
CA ARG A 283 -0.69 -6.46 14.78
C ARG A 283 -1.41 -5.13 15.03
N GLU A 284 -1.57 -4.73 16.28
CA GLU A 284 -2.22 -3.48 16.65
C GLU A 284 -1.31 -2.24 16.51
N ILE A 285 -0.04 -2.41 16.10
CA ILE A 285 0.92 -1.32 15.92
C ILE A 285 1.38 -1.23 14.46
N VAL A 286 1.35 -0.01 13.91
CA VAL A 286 2.07 0.32 12.68
C VAL A 286 3.35 1.07 13.07
N VAL A 287 4.50 0.49 12.73
CA VAL A 287 5.82 1.08 13.03
C VAL A 287 6.42 1.68 11.76
N ARG A 288 6.83 2.95 11.80
CA ARG A 288 7.53 3.57 10.69
C ARG A 288 8.88 2.89 10.46
N SER A 289 9.22 2.64 9.20
CA SER A 289 10.42 1.87 8.87
C SER A 289 11.69 2.66 9.14
N LEU A 290 12.82 1.94 9.19
CA LEU A 290 14.14 2.55 9.30
C LEU A 290 14.41 3.59 8.20
N ASN A 291 13.91 3.35 6.99
CA ASN A 291 14.08 4.25 5.85
C ASN A 291 13.42 5.61 6.09
N SER A 292 12.28 5.64 6.78
CA SER A 292 11.55 6.87 7.09
C SER A 292 12.18 7.63 8.25
N VAL A 293 12.75 6.93 9.25
CA VAL A 293 13.25 7.57 10.47
C VAL A 293 14.73 7.98 10.41
N ARG A 294 15.53 7.41 9.49
CA ARG A 294 17.00 7.64 9.42
C ARG A 294 17.40 9.11 9.38
N LYS A 295 16.60 9.95 8.72
CA LYS A 295 16.89 11.39 8.56
C LYS A 295 16.80 12.15 9.88
N TYR A 296 16.13 11.59 10.89
CA TYR A 296 15.99 12.19 12.21
C TYR A 296 17.13 11.80 13.18
N GLY A 297 18.22 11.20 12.68
CA GLY A 297 19.41 10.89 13.49
C GLY A 297 20.33 12.09 13.77
N GLY A 298 19.90 13.32 13.46
CA GLY A 298 20.63 14.55 13.81
C GLY A 298 20.56 14.86 15.31
N LEU A 299 21.60 15.47 15.87
CA LEU A 299 21.68 15.76 17.31
C LEU A 299 20.56 16.72 17.76
N ASP A 300 20.23 17.71 16.95
CA ASP A 300 19.25 18.77 17.26
C ASP A 300 17.80 18.45 16.86
N GLN A 301 17.51 17.20 16.49
CA GLN A 301 16.17 16.83 16.03
C GLN A 301 15.13 16.87 17.16
N ASP A 302 13.99 17.53 16.89
CA ASP A 302 12.82 17.58 17.77
C ASP A 302 11.94 16.32 17.55
N PRO A 303 11.80 15.45 18.56
CA PRO A 303 10.98 14.24 18.46
C PRO A 303 9.52 14.51 18.10
N LEU A 304 8.95 15.63 18.55
CA LEU A 304 7.55 15.97 18.27
C LEU A 304 7.36 16.45 16.84
N ALA A 305 8.31 17.26 16.33
CA ALA A 305 8.33 17.63 14.92
C ALA A 305 8.50 16.38 14.04
N ALA A 306 9.43 15.49 14.38
CA ALA A 306 9.63 14.22 13.69
C ALA A 306 8.35 13.37 13.73
N GLY A 307 7.68 13.27 14.88
CA GLY A 307 6.44 12.52 15.03
C GLY A 307 5.28 13.05 14.19
N ARG A 308 5.13 14.38 14.11
CA ARG A 308 4.14 15.03 13.24
C ARG A 308 4.42 14.77 11.76
N GLU A 309 5.68 14.91 11.35
CA GLU A 309 6.08 14.67 9.96
C GLU A 309 5.93 13.19 9.57
N LEU A 310 6.23 12.27 10.50
CA LEU A 310 6.06 10.83 10.33
C LEU A 310 4.60 10.35 10.46
N GLU A 311 3.66 11.25 10.75
CA GLU A 311 2.24 10.93 10.94
C GLU A 311 2.02 9.79 11.94
N VAL A 312 2.62 9.90 13.13
CA VAL A 312 2.52 8.89 14.21
C VAL A 312 1.85 9.44 15.46
N ASP A 313 1.21 8.56 16.24
CA ASP A 313 0.60 8.91 17.52
C ASP A 313 1.65 9.09 18.61
N SER A 314 2.71 8.28 18.54
CA SER A 314 3.77 8.26 19.55
C SER A 314 5.17 8.14 18.93
N VAL A 315 6.16 8.70 19.60
CA VAL A 315 7.58 8.62 19.23
C VAL A 315 8.37 8.00 20.36
N LEU A 316 9.10 6.93 20.05
CA LEU A 316 10.14 6.37 20.89
C LEU A 316 11.46 7.04 20.52
N GLU A 317 11.98 7.85 21.43
CA GLU A 317 13.32 8.42 21.33
C GLU A 317 14.20 7.93 22.47
N GLY A 318 15.50 8.15 22.35
CA GLY A 318 16.42 7.80 23.41
C GLY A 318 17.84 8.23 23.15
N ASN A 319 18.66 8.06 24.18
CA ASN A 319 20.08 8.26 24.11
C ASN A 319 20.81 6.95 24.44
N VAL A 320 21.93 6.73 23.76
CA VAL A 320 22.83 5.61 24.00
C VAL A 320 24.22 6.14 24.34
N GLN A 321 24.85 5.52 25.32
CA GLN A 321 26.25 5.73 25.66
C GLN A 321 26.91 4.39 25.84
N LYS A 322 27.99 4.17 25.09
CA LYS A 322 28.87 3.03 25.28
C LYS A 322 30.11 3.49 26.04
N SER A 323 30.45 2.81 27.12
CA SER A 323 31.67 3.05 27.90
C SER A 323 32.34 1.72 28.17
N SER A 324 33.48 1.45 27.51
CA SER A 324 34.27 0.22 27.64
C SER A 324 33.44 -1.08 27.61
N ASP A 325 32.93 -1.53 28.76
CA ASP A 325 32.15 -2.75 28.98
C ASP A 325 30.67 -2.52 29.34
N ARG A 326 30.21 -1.27 29.47
CA ARG A 326 28.84 -0.90 29.85
C ARG A 326 28.12 -0.12 28.75
N ILE A 327 26.81 -0.32 28.68
CA ILE A 327 25.89 0.46 27.86
C ILE A 327 24.86 1.14 28.76
N ARG A 328 24.75 2.46 28.65
CA ARG A 328 23.68 3.22 29.24
C ARG A 328 22.71 3.65 28.14
N VAL A 329 21.46 3.22 28.27
CA VAL A 329 20.39 3.56 27.34
C VAL A 329 19.30 4.27 28.12
N SER A 330 18.95 5.48 27.71
CA SER A 330 17.73 6.14 28.18
C SER A 330 16.72 6.15 27.05
N ALA A 331 15.50 5.73 27.30
CA ALA A 331 14.45 5.68 26.29
C ALA A 331 13.16 6.30 26.84
N ARG A 332 12.45 7.01 25.97
CA ARG A 332 11.19 7.68 26.28
C ARG A 332 10.20 7.51 25.14
N LEU A 333 8.98 7.12 25.48
CA LEU A 333 7.83 7.09 24.60
C LEU A 333 7.00 8.35 24.85
N ILE A 334 6.86 9.17 23.81
CA ILE A 334 6.19 10.47 23.87
C ILE A 334 4.92 10.41 23.03
N ASN A 335 3.82 10.97 23.54
CA ASN A 335 2.61 11.21 22.76
C ASN A 335 2.79 12.49 21.91
N VAL A 336 2.58 12.37 20.60
CA VAL A 336 2.81 13.47 19.65
C VAL A 336 1.77 14.59 19.79
N ALA A 337 0.55 14.26 20.23
CA ALA A 337 -0.57 15.20 20.28
C ALA A 337 -0.40 16.28 21.36
N ASP A 338 0.10 15.90 22.54
CA ASP A 338 0.23 16.79 23.71
C ASP A 338 1.66 16.89 24.27
N GLY A 339 2.60 16.13 23.72
CA GLY A 339 3.99 16.10 24.18
C GLY A 339 4.20 15.34 25.49
N SER A 340 3.19 14.66 26.01
CA SER A 340 3.29 13.94 27.27
C SER A 340 4.18 12.70 27.16
N SER A 341 4.93 12.41 28.23
CA SER A 341 5.73 11.20 28.34
C SER A 341 4.86 10.03 28.80
N LEU A 342 4.52 9.11 27.89
CA LEU A 342 3.76 7.90 28.20
C LEU A 342 4.59 6.90 29.03
N TRP A 343 5.89 6.85 28.77
CA TRP A 343 6.84 6.00 29.48
C TRP A 343 8.25 6.55 29.32
N ALA A 344 9.06 6.47 30.36
CA ALA A 344 10.49 6.77 30.29
C ALA A 344 11.24 5.82 31.23
N ASN A 345 12.43 5.38 30.82
CA ASN A 345 13.31 4.62 31.70
C ASN A 345 14.77 4.75 31.27
N THR A 346 15.67 4.51 32.24
CA THR A 346 17.11 4.40 31.99
C THR A 346 17.57 3.00 32.36
N PHE A 347 18.38 2.42 31.49
CA PHE A 347 19.00 1.10 31.61
C PHE A 347 20.51 1.30 31.67
N ASP A 348 21.16 0.68 32.64
CA ASP A 348 22.60 0.72 32.81
C ASP A 348 23.11 -0.70 32.99
N GLU A 349 23.43 -1.33 31.86
CA GLU A 349 23.74 -2.75 31.79
C GLU A 349 25.15 -2.95 31.22
N LYS A 350 25.68 -4.18 31.33
CA LYS A 350 26.88 -4.52 30.56
C LYS A 350 26.53 -4.50 29.08
N PHE A 351 27.50 -4.14 28.23
CA PHE A 351 27.29 -4.09 26.79
C PHE A 351 26.91 -5.47 26.21
N THR A 352 27.32 -6.56 26.85
CA THR A 352 26.88 -7.95 26.55
C THR A 352 25.37 -8.16 26.74
N ASP A 353 24.74 -7.36 27.60
CA ASP A 353 23.33 -7.47 27.96
C ASP A 353 22.45 -6.51 27.12
N VAL A 354 22.97 -5.96 26.02
CA VAL A 354 22.22 -5.07 25.11
C VAL A 354 20.91 -5.70 24.63
N PHE A 355 20.86 -7.02 24.46
CA PHE A 355 19.62 -7.73 24.10
C PHE A 355 18.57 -7.65 25.21
N ALA A 356 18.97 -7.76 26.47
CA ALA A 356 18.07 -7.61 27.61
C ALA A 356 17.50 -6.18 27.68
N VAL A 357 18.31 -5.17 27.35
CA VAL A 357 17.85 -3.78 27.23
C VAL A 357 16.80 -3.66 26.12
N GLN A 358 17.01 -4.25 24.95
CA GLN A 358 16.04 -4.22 23.86
C GLN A 358 14.73 -4.94 24.19
N ASP A 359 14.82 -6.11 24.83
CA ASP A 359 13.66 -6.86 25.28
C ASP A 359 12.84 -6.04 26.29
N ALA A 360 13.53 -5.43 27.26
CA ALA A 360 12.91 -4.59 28.27
C ALA A 360 12.24 -3.36 27.66
N ILE A 361 12.91 -2.64 26.74
CA ILE A 361 12.33 -1.50 26.03
C ILE A 361 11.08 -1.93 25.25
N SER A 362 11.19 -2.98 24.44
CA SER A 362 10.08 -3.46 23.58
C SER A 362 8.85 -3.86 24.40
N GLN A 363 9.05 -4.61 25.49
CA GLN A 363 7.98 -5.01 26.40
C GLN A 363 7.35 -3.81 27.11
N LYS A 364 8.17 -2.86 27.58
CA LYS A 364 7.66 -1.66 28.27
C LYS A 364 6.89 -0.75 27.34
N VAL A 365 7.35 -0.58 26.10
CA VAL A 365 6.63 0.17 25.05
C VAL A 365 5.30 -0.49 24.74
N ALA A 366 5.27 -1.82 24.53
CA ALA A 366 4.02 -2.53 24.28
C ALA A 366 3.01 -2.39 25.45
N ASN A 367 3.50 -2.48 26.69
CA ASN A 367 2.66 -2.28 27.88
C ASN A 367 2.18 -0.84 28.03
N ALA A 368 3.03 0.16 27.75
CA ALA A 368 2.69 1.58 27.85
C ALA A 368 1.63 2.00 26.82
N LEU A 369 1.62 1.34 25.66
CA LEU A 369 0.58 1.49 24.64
C LEU A 369 -0.72 0.71 24.97
N ALA A 370 -0.80 0.09 26.15
CA ALA A 370 -1.92 -0.70 26.65
C ALA A 370 -2.35 -1.84 25.69
N LEU A 371 -1.37 -2.45 25.02
CA LEU A 371 -1.64 -3.46 24.00
C LEU A 371 -1.92 -4.82 24.62
N ARG A 372 -2.91 -5.52 24.05
CA ARG A 372 -3.24 -6.89 24.43
C ARG A 372 -2.51 -7.85 23.51
N LEU A 373 -1.27 -8.18 23.88
CA LEU A 373 -0.46 -9.13 23.10
C LEU A 373 -1.03 -10.55 23.19
N SER A 374 -1.14 -11.23 22.05
CA SER A 374 -1.32 -12.68 22.03
C SER A 374 -0.06 -13.40 22.54
N GLY A 375 -0.21 -14.69 22.89
CA GLY A 375 0.93 -15.50 23.34
C GLY A 375 2.02 -15.66 22.27
N GLU A 376 1.67 -15.64 20.99
CA GLU A 376 2.64 -15.69 19.89
C GLU A 376 3.34 -14.33 19.69
N GLU A 377 2.60 -13.23 19.73
CA GLU A 377 3.19 -11.88 19.66
C GLU A 377 4.15 -11.63 20.81
N ASN A 378 3.77 -12.03 22.03
CA ASN A 378 4.66 -11.90 23.19
C ASN A 378 5.94 -12.74 23.03
N LYS A 379 5.85 -13.96 22.50
CA LYS A 379 7.04 -14.80 22.21
C LYS A 379 7.95 -14.16 21.16
N ARG A 380 7.38 -13.58 20.10
CA ARG A 380 8.14 -12.89 19.04
C ARG A 380 8.80 -11.61 19.57
N LEU A 381 8.08 -10.83 20.39
CA LEU A 381 8.58 -9.58 20.98
C LEU A 381 9.83 -9.80 21.83
N THR A 382 9.89 -10.90 22.58
CA THR A 382 11.04 -11.25 23.44
C THR A 382 12.03 -12.20 22.77
N ARG A 383 11.87 -12.49 21.47
CA ARG A 383 12.77 -13.42 20.78
C ARG A 383 14.14 -12.76 20.56
N ARG A 384 15.18 -13.50 20.92
CA ARG A 384 16.57 -13.18 20.58
C ARG A 384 16.98 -14.02 19.38
N TYR A 385 17.59 -13.37 18.40
CA TYR A 385 18.01 -14.02 17.16
C TYR A 385 19.50 -14.39 17.16
N THR A 386 20.26 -13.85 18.12
CA THR A 386 21.64 -14.20 18.39
C THR A 386 21.96 -13.86 19.85
N GLU A 387 22.87 -14.63 20.46
CA GLU A 387 23.52 -14.27 21.74
C GLU A 387 24.98 -13.80 21.49
N ASN A 388 25.44 -13.82 20.24
CA ASN A 388 26.77 -13.35 19.85
C ASN A 388 26.73 -11.85 19.54
N LEU A 389 27.30 -11.08 20.46
CA LEU A 389 27.33 -9.63 20.38
C LEU A 389 28.11 -9.09 19.18
N GLU A 390 29.19 -9.76 18.77
CA GLU A 390 29.99 -9.36 17.62
C GLU A 390 29.22 -9.63 16.32
N ALA A 391 28.55 -10.79 16.22
CA ALA A 391 27.67 -11.11 15.10
C ALA A 391 26.54 -10.07 14.97
N TYR A 392 25.96 -9.66 16.10
CA TYR A 392 24.95 -8.61 16.17
C TYR A 392 25.47 -7.25 15.67
N GLN A 393 26.65 -6.80 16.11
CA GLN A 393 27.25 -5.55 15.62
C GLN A 393 27.51 -5.59 14.11
N LEU A 394 28.03 -6.71 13.60
CA LEU A 394 28.24 -6.89 12.16
C LEU A 394 26.93 -6.85 11.39
N TYR A 395 25.87 -7.49 11.90
CA TYR A 395 24.53 -7.41 11.31
C TYR A 395 24.03 -5.96 11.23
N LEU A 396 24.12 -5.19 12.31
CA LEU A 396 23.72 -3.78 12.32
C LEU A 396 24.52 -2.95 11.30
N THR A 397 25.83 -3.21 11.21
CA THR A 397 26.72 -2.55 10.24
C THR A 397 26.29 -2.89 8.81
N GLY A 398 25.94 -4.17 8.55
CA GLY A 398 25.38 -4.61 7.28
C GLY A 398 24.10 -3.86 6.93
N ARG A 399 23.14 -3.76 7.87
CA ARG A 399 21.89 -3.01 7.68
C ARG A 399 22.15 -1.54 7.39
N TYR A 400 23.07 -0.90 8.10
CA TYR A 400 23.44 0.50 7.87
C TYR A 400 23.89 0.75 6.42
N HIS A 401 24.78 -0.11 5.89
CA HIS A 401 25.24 0.02 4.51
C HIS A 401 24.16 -0.32 3.48
N TRP A 402 23.37 -1.37 3.71
CA TRP A 402 22.32 -1.80 2.78
C TRP A 402 21.27 -0.71 2.52
N ASN A 403 20.86 0.04 3.56
CA ASN A 403 19.84 1.09 3.45
C ASN A 403 20.23 2.28 2.54
N LYS A 404 21.49 2.38 2.12
CA LYS A 404 21.92 3.42 1.18
C LYS A 404 21.55 3.12 -0.28
N LEU A 405 21.26 1.85 -0.61
CA LEU A 405 20.76 1.43 -1.92
C LEU A 405 21.63 1.87 -3.11
N THR A 406 22.95 1.87 -2.92
CA THR A 406 23.93 2.03 -3.99
C THR A 406 24.79 0.77 -4.10
N PRO A 407 25.27 0.38 -5.29
CA PRO A 407 26.03 -0.87 -5.45
C PRO A 407 27.24 -0.99 -4.52
N PRO A 408 28.09 0.04 -4.35
CA PRO A 408 29.25 -0.07 -3.46
C PRO A 408 28.86 -0.32 -1.99
N GLU A 409 27.76 0.28 -1.52
CA GLU A 409 27.31 0.12 -0.14
C GLU A 409 26.58 -1.22 0.06
N ILE A 410 25.82 -1.70 -0.94
CA ILE A 410 25.22 -3.04 -0.88
C ILE A 410 26.31 -4.12 -0.84
N THR A 411 27.39 -4.00 -1.63
CA THR A 411 28.51 -4.96 -1.56
C THR A 411 29.15 -4.99 -0.17
N LYS A 412 29.39 -3.84 0.46
CA LYS A 412 29.87 -3.79 1.85
C LYS A 412 28.91 -4.48 2.82
N SER A 413 27.59 -4.30 2.64
CA SER A 413 26.61 -4.97 3.50
C SER A 413 26.70 -6.49 3.45
N ILE A 414 26.94 -7.07 2.26
CA ILE A 414 27.12 -8.51 2.05
C ILE A 414 28.32 -9.03 2.86
N GLU A 415 29.44 -8.31 2.86
CA GLU A 415 30.63 -8.69 3.63
C GLU A 415 30.33 -8.74 5.14
N PHE A 416 29.61 -7.75 5.66
CA PHE A 416 29.24 -7.71 7.07
C PHE A 416 28.25 -8.81 7.46
N PHE A 417 27.24 -9.08 6.63
CA PHE A 417 26.30 -10.17 6.90
C PHE A 417 26.97 -11.55 6.86
N LYS A 418 27.92 -11.77 5.94
CA LYS A 418 28.72 -13.01 5.90
C LYS A 418 29.53 -13.20 7.17
N LYS A 419 30.25 -12.16 7.63
CA LYS A 419 31.00 -12.23 8.89
C LYS A 419 30.08 -12.47 10.10
N ALA A 420 28.89 -11.87 10.12
CA ALA A 420 27.90 -12.15 11.17
C ALA A 420 27.47 -13.63 11.17
N ILE A 421 27.24 -14.22 10.00
CA ILE A 421 26.90 -15.64 9.84
C ILE A 421 28.07 -16.55 10.22
N GLU A 422 29.31 -16.18 9.91
CA GLU A 422 30.50 -16.93 10.31
C GLU A 422 30.62 -17.02 11.84
N LEU A 423 30.30 -15.93 12.55
CA LEU A 423 30.33 -15.88 14.02
C LEU A 423 29.12 -16.52 14.69
N ASP A 424 27.96 -16.51 14.03
CA ASP A 424 26.75 -17.20 14.49
C ASP A 424 25.97 -17.79 13.29
N PRO A 425 26.23 -19.06 12.94
CA PRO A 425 25.55 -19.74 11.85
C PRO A 425 24.05 -19.98 12.06
N THR A 426 23.52 -19.70 13.25
CA THR A 426 22.10 -19.81 13.59
C THR A 426 21.36 -18.47 13.57
N TYR A 427 22.06 -17.38 13.22
CA TYR A 427 21.50 -16.05 13.21
C TYR A 427 20.59 -15.78 11.99
N ALA A 428 19.32 -16.17 12.09
CA ALA A 428 18.35 -16.09 10.99
C ALA A 428 18.26 -14.70 10.32
N LEU A 429 18.31 -13.61 11.10
CA LEU A 429 18.25 -12.25 10.55
C LEU A 429 19.47 -11.89 9.72
N ALA A 430 20.66 -12.43 10.01
CA ALA A 430 21.84 -12.20 9.19
C ALA A 430 21.72 -12.86 7.81
N TYR A 431 21.11 -14.06 7.75
CA TYR A 431 20.77 -14.69 6.47
C TYR A 431 19.72 -13.90 5.70
N PHE A 432 18.68 -13.37 6.37
CA PHE A 432 17.74 -12.45 5.74
C PHE A 432 18.44 -11.20 5.18
N GLY A 433 19.28 -10.54 5.97
CA GLY A 433 20.03 -9.36 5.52
C GLY A 433 20.91 -9.67 4.31
N LEU A 434 21.57 -10.83 4.31
CA LEU A 434 22.35 -11.31 3.16
C LEU A 434 21.47 -11.53 1.93
N ALA A 435 20.30 -12.15 2.11
CA ALA A 435 19.35 -12.40 1.03
C ALA A 435 18.86 -11.10 0.39
N ASP A 436 18.50 -10.13 1.23
CA ASP A 436 17.96 -8.85 0.78
C ASP A 436 19.03 -7.98 0.09
N ALA A 437 20.29 -8.07 0.55
CA ALA A 437 21.42 -7.44 -0.10
C ALA A 437 21.71 -8.03 -1.49
N TYR A 438 21.75 -9.37 -1.61
CA TYR A 438 21.91 -10.02 -2.91
C TYR A 438 20.75 -9.71 -3.87
N ARG A 439 19.51 -9.73 -3.38
CA ARG A 439 18.32 -9.34 -4.15
C ARG A 439 18.44 -7.90 -4.67
N SER A 440 18.93 -6.99 -3.83
CA SER A 440 19.06 -5.56 -4.15
C SER A 440 20.16 -5.26 -5.18
N LEU A 441 21.17 -6.13 -5.33
CA LEU A 441 22.16 -5.99 -6.40
C LEU A 441 21.56 -6.14 -7.80
N ALA A 442 20.57 -7.00 -7.99
CA ALA A 442 20.00 -7.24 -9.32
C ALA A 442 19.41 -5.98 -9.99
N PRO A 443 18.64 -5.10 -9.31
CA PRO A 443 18.16 -3.85 -9.90
C PRO A 443 19.13 -2.68 -9.81
N THR A 444 20.09 -2.69 -8.87
CA THR A 444 20.95 -1.52 -8.62
C THR A 444 22.34 -1.62 -9.23
N SER A 445 22.85 -2.83 -9.48
CA SER A 445 24.22 -3.09 -9.91
C SER A 445 24.32 -3.75 -11.28
N GLU A 446 25.52 -3.69 -11.84
CA GLU A 446 25.87 -4.27 -13.14
C GLU A 446 26.42 -5.70 -12.96
N VAL A 447 25.66 -6.56 -12.28
CA VAL A 447 26.01 -7.98 -12.05
C VAL A 447 24.89 -8.86 -12.60
N PRO A 448 25.21 -9.98 -13.31
CA PRO A 448 24.19 -10.88 -13.82
C PRO A 448 23.27 -11.38 -12.71
N SER A 449 21.96 -11.38 -13.00
CA SER A 449 20.95 -11.84 -12.04
C SER A 449 21.12 -13.32 -11.67
N LYS A 450 21.60 -14.13 -12.61
CA LYS A 450 21.97 -15.54 -12.40
C LYS A 450 23.11 -15.75 -11.39
N ASP A 451 23.92 -14.73 -11.14
CA ASP A 451 25.04 -14.82 -10.19
C ASP A 451 24.66 -14.31 -8.79
N THR A 452 23.55 -13.58 -8.65
CA THR A 452 23.14 -12.91 -7.40
C THR A 452 21.83 -13.46 -6.83
N LEU A 453 20.81 -13.68 -7.65
CA LEU A 453 19.48 -14.10 -7.18
C LEU A 453 19.43 -15.54 -6.63
N PRO A 454 20.18 -16.52 -7.18
CA PRO A 454 20.32 -17.81 -6.52
C PRO A 454 20.97 -17.73 -5.13
N GLN A 455 21.91 -16.81 -4.92
CA GLN A 455 22.52 -16.57 -3.60
C GLN A 455 21.51 -15.92 -2.65
N ALA A 456 20.69 -14.98 -3.15
CA ALA A 456 19.59 -14.40 -2.40
C ALA A 456 18.59 -15.47 -1.95
N GLN A 457 18.20 -16.37 -2.86
CA GLN A 457 17.26 -17.44 -2.59
C GLN A 457 17.80 -18.40 -1.54
N ALA A 458 19.05 -18.85 -1.68
CA ALA A 458 19.68 -19.75 -0.71
C ALA A 458 19.72 -19.13 0.69
N ALA A 459 20.06 -17.84 0.80
CA ALA A 459 20.08 -17.13 2.07
C ALA A 459 18.66 -16.94 2.66
N ALA A 460 17.66 -16.59 1.85
CA ALA A 460 16.28 -16.45 2.30
C ALA A 460 15.70 -17.79 2.79
N THR A 461 15.92 -18.87 2.03
CA THR A 461 15.54 -20.23 2.45
C THR A 461 16.22 -20.61 3.75
N LYS A 462 17.53 -20.30 3.91
CA LYS A 462 18.24 -20.60 5.15
C LYS A 462 17.71 -19.82 6.35
N ALA A 463 17.30 -18.57 6.16
CA ALA A 463 16.63 -17.79 7.20
C ALA A 463 15.31 -18.46 7.64
N LEU A 464 14.52 -18.98 6.70
CA LEU A 464 13.26 -19.69 7.00
C LEU A 464 13.47 -21.06 7.64
N GLU A 465 14.54 -21.79 7.28
CA GLU A 465 14.92 -23.03 7.99
C GLU A 465 15.21 -22.78 9.47
N LEU A 466 15.76 -21.61 9.81
CA LEU A 466 16.07 -21.20 11.17
C LEU A 466 14.85 -20.60 11.88
N ASP A 467 13.99 -19.88 11.15
CA ASP A 467 12.76 -19.31 11.65
C ASP A 467 11.71 -19.09 10.55
N GLU A 468 10.79 -20.05 10.42
CA GLU A 468 9.67 -19.99 9.46
C GLU A 468 8.62 -18.91 9.77
N THR A 469 8.76 -18.21 10.91
CA THR A 469 7.83 -17.15 11.31
C THR A 469 8.26 -15.76 10.85
N LEU A 470 9.43 -15.63 10.22
CA LEU A 470 9.92 -14.38 9.64
C LEU A 470 9.16 -14.05 8.36
N ALA A 471 8.50 -12.88 8.32
CA ALA A 471 7.77 -12.41 7.15
C ALA A 471 8.70 -11.97 6.01
N GLU A 472 9.87 -11.45 6.37
CA GLU A 472 10.76 -10.74 5.46
C GLU A 472 11.44 -11.63 4.41
N PRO A 473 11.93 -12.85 4.76
CA PRO A 473 12.42 -13.80 3.78
C PRO A 473 11.35 -14.24 2.77
N HIS A 474 10.09 -14.40 3.20
CA HIS A 474 9.00 -14.73 2.29
C HIS A 474 8.79 -13.62 1.23
N ALA A 475 8.83 -12.34 1.60
CA ALA A 475 8.76 -11.26 0.61
C ALA A 475 9.99 -11.25 -0.33
N THR A 476 11.17 -11.58 0.18
CA THR A 476 12.39 -11.73 -0.63
C THR A 476 12.23 -12.84 -1.67
N LEU A 477 11.71 -14.00 -1.27
CA LEU A 477 11.40 -15.11 -2.17
C LEU A 477 10.34 -14.72 -3.21
N ALA A 478 9.31 -13.97 -2.82
CA ALA A 478 8.31 -13.48 -3.75
C ALA A 478 8.91 -12.61 -4.86
N PHE A 479 9.85 -11.71 -4.53
CA PHE A 479 10.59 -10.95 -5.55
C PHE A 479 11.44 -11.86 -6.45
N ILE A 480 12.14 -12.84 -5.89
CA ILE A 480 12.99 -13.76 -6.67
C ILE A 480 12.14 -14.58 -7.64
N HIS A 481 11.04 -15.16 -7.16
CA HIS A 481 10.10 -15.90 -8.00
C HIS A 481 9.50 -15.03 -9.11
N THR A 482 9.24 -13.76 -8.83
CA THR A 482 8.71 -12.80 -9.82
C THR A 482 9.77 -12.39 -10.85
N TRP A 483 10.99 -12.07 -10.41
CA TRP A 483 12.02 -11.45 -11.24
C TRP A 483 12.86 -12.47 -12.02
N TYR A 484 13.12 -13.63 -11.42
CA TYR A 484 14.12 -14.58 -11.87
C TYR A 484 13.53 -15.92 -12.32
N ASP A 485 12.80 -16.59 -11.42
CA ASP A 485 12.26 -17.92 -11.72
C ASP A 485 11.09 -17.87 -12.70
N TRP A 486 10.35 -16.76 -12.68
CA TRP A 486 9.04 -16.59 -13.31
C TRP A 486 8.00 -17.60 -12.79
N ASP A 487 8.14 -18.02 -11.52
CA ASP A 487 7.13 -18.79 -10.81
C ASP A 487 6.10 -17.83 -10.20
N TRP A 488 5.14 -17.41 -11.03
CA TRP A 488 4.07 -16.49 -10.62
C TRP A 488 3.24 -17.04 -9.45
N SER A 489 3.04 -18.36 -9.42
CA SER A 489 2.27 -19.02 -8.37
C SER A 489 3.03 -19.06 -7.05
N GLY A 490 4.32 -19.36 -7.09
CA GLY A 490 5.23 -19.32 -5.94
C GLY A 490 5.35 -17.92 -5.41
N ALA A 491 5.55 -16.93 -6.27
CA ALA A 491 5.58 -15.54 -5.89
C ALA A 491 4.32 -15.12 -5.13
N GLU A 492 3.12 -15.53 -5.59
CA GLU A 492 1.87 -15.17 -4.91
C GLU A 492 1.74 -15.83 -3.53
N ARG A 493 2.14 -17.11 -3.41
CA ARG A 493 2.13 -17.82 -2.12
C ARG A 493 3.05 -17.14 -1.11
N GLU A 494 4.28 -16.85 -1.53
CA GLU A 494 5.29 -16.23 -0.68
C GLU A 494 4.90 -14.79 -0.27
N ALA A 495 4.36 -14.00 -1.22
CA ALA A 495 3.92 -12.63 -0.92
C ALA A 495 2.75 -12.62 0.08
N LYS A 496 1.74 -13.49 -0.13
CA LYS A 496 0.63 -13.63 0.82
C LYS A 496 1.11 -14.10 2.18
N ARG A 497 2.05 -15.04 2.23
CA ARG A 497 2.62 -15.53 3.49
C ARG A 497 3.35 -14.42 4.26
N ALA A 498 4.10 -13.57 3.57
CA ALA A 498 4.72 -12.40 4.19
C ALA A 498 3.68 -11.47 4.84
N ILE A 499 2.59 -11.16 4.13
CA ILE A 499 1.50 -10.30 4.62
C ILE A 499 0.74 -10.96 5.77
N GLU A 500 0.50 -12.28 5.71
CA GLU A 500 -0.15 -13.03 6.80
C GLU A 500 0.67 -12.99 8.11
N LEU A 501 1.99 -13.13 7.98
CA LEU A 501 2.92 -13.14 9.12
C LEU A 501 3.11 -11.74 9.71
N ASN A 502 3.22 -10.72 8.85
CA ASN A 502 3.33 -9.33 9.26
C ASN A 502 2.55 -8.39 8.31
N PRO A 503 1.26 -8.10 8.60
CA PRO A 503 0.42 -7.26 7.74
C PRO A 503 0.75 -5.77 7.82
N ASN A 504 1.60 -5.35 8.77
CA ASN A 504 1.97 -3.95 8.95
C ASN A 504 3.37 -3.64 8.37
N TRP A 505 3.99 -4.60 7.69
CA TRP A 505 5.27 -4.40 7.05
C TRP A 505 5.11 -4.06 5.56
N SER A 506 5.51 -2.84 5.19
CA SER A 506 5.28 -2.25 3.86
C SER A 506 5.87 -3.06 2.70
N PHE A 507 7.01 -3.72 2.89
CA PHE A 507 7.68 -4.49 1.84
C PHE A 507 6.95 -5.77 1.43
N GLY A 508 6.17 -6.39 2.33
CA GLY A 508 5.32 -7.54 1.97
C GLY A 508 4.27 -7.14 0.94
N HIS A 509 3.62 -6.00 1.16
CA HIS A 509 2.65 -5.40 0.23
C HIS A 509 3.31 -4.98 -1.10
N ILE A 510 4.52 -4.41 -1.09
CA ILE A 510 5.23 -4.09 -2.33
C ILE A 510 5.62 -5.34 -3.12
N ALA A 511 6.05 -6.41 -2.46
CA ALA A 511 6.35 -7.67 -3.14
C ALA A 511 5.09 -8.22 -3.84
N TYR A 512 3.94 -8.13 -3.19
CA TYR A 512 2.68 -8.54 -3.80
C TYR A 512 2.26 -7.61 -4.95
N ALA A 513 2.32 -6.29 -4.74
CA ALA A 513 2.03 -5.30 -5.77
C ALA A 513 2.89 -5.48 -7.02
N GLN A 514 4.17 -5.81 -6.84
CA GLN A 514 5.10 -6.08 -7.94
C GLN A 514 4.64 -7.27 -8.79
N LEU A 515 4.27 -8.39 -8.15
CA LEU A 515 3.75 -9.58 -8.84
C LEU A 515 2.43 -9.28 -9.56
N LEU A 516 1.50 -8.63 -8.87
CA LEU A 516 0.19 -8.25 -9.41
C LEU A 516 0.36 -7.35 -10.63
N SER A 517 1.27 -6.38 -10.55
CA SER A 517 1.56 -5.46 -11.64
C SER A 517 2.08 -6.19 -12.88
N VAL A 518 3.10 -7.05 -12.74
CA VAL A 518 3.69 -7.74 -13.90
C VAL A 518 2.77 -8.79 -14.54
N THR A 519 1.85 -9.35 -13.75
CA THR A 519 0.83 -10.31 -14.25
C THR A 519 -0.40 -9.62 -14.85
N GLY A 520 -0.48 -8.28 -14.81
CA GLY A 520 -1.56 -7.48 -15.41
C GLY A 520 -2.76 -7.24 -14.48
N ARG A 521 -2.65 -7.60 -13.20
CA ARG A 521 -3.68 -7.35 -12.15
C ARG A 521 -3.50 -5.95 -11.56
N SER A 522 -3.59 -4.94 -12.42
CA SER A 522 -3.14 -3.57 -12.11
C SER A 522 -3.90 -2.91 -10.96
N GLU A 523 -5.23 -3.07 -10.87
CA GLU A 523 -6.01 -2.47 -9.78
C GLU A 523 -5.66 -3.07 -8.41
N GLU A 524 -5.43 -4.38 -8.35
CA GLU A 524 -4.98 -5.05 -7.12
C GLU A 524 -3.56 -4.59 -6.76
N ALA A 525 -2.67 -4.44 -7.75
CA ALA A 525 -1.33 -3.91 -7.53
C ALA A 525 -1.34 -2.49 -6.96
N ILE A 526 -2.23 -1.63 -7.46
CA ILE A 526 -2.39 -0.26 -6.95
C ILE A 526 -2.88 -0.27 -5.51
N ALA A 527 -3.85 -1.12 -5.17
CA ALA A 527 -4.37 -1.24 -3.81
C ALA A 527 -3.29 -1.67 -2.82
N GLU A 528 -2.51 -2.71 -3.15
CA GLU A 528 -1.39 -3.18 -2.33
C GLU A 528 -0.28 -2.13 -2.21
N GLY A 529 0.06 -1.45 -3.31
CA GLY A 529 1.01 -0.34 -3.29
C GLY A 529 0.54 0.84 -2.43
N ALA A 530 -0.75 1.15 -2.44
CA ALA A 530 -1.35 2.18 -1.59
C ALA A 530 -1.31 1.79 -0.10
N ARG A 531 -1.56 0.51 0.22
CA ARG A 531 -1.39 0.00 1.60
C ARG A 531 0.06 0.10 2.06
N ALA A 532 1.02 -0.26 1.23
CA ALA A 532 2.44 -0.11 1.56
C ALA A 532 2.80 1.37 1.88
N VAL A 533 2.26 2.30 1.10
CA VAL A 533 2.40 3.75 1.32
C VAL A 533 1.76 4.20 2.63
N GLU A 534 0.58 3.72 2.98
CA GLU A 534 -0.10 4.06 4.24
C GLU A 534 0.73 3.62 5.46
N LEU A 535 1.30 2.41 5.37
CA LEU A 535 2.17 1.85 6.39
C LEU A 535 3.46 2.65 6.56
N ASP A 536 3.98 3.24 5.47
CA ASP A 536 5.28 3.91 5.47
C ASP A 536 5.38 5.11 4.49
N PRO A 537 4.69 6.23 4.78
CA PRO A 537 4.44 7.31 3.83
C PRO A 537 5.66 8.14 3.48
N LEU A 538 6.68 8.16 4.35
CA LEU A 538 7.94 8.90 4.11
C LEU A 538 9.05 8.03 3.51
N SER A 539 8.81 6.74 3.28
CA SER A 539 9.84 5.86 2.76
C SER A 539 10.03 6.07 1.27
N LEU A 540 11.20 6.61 0.90
CA LEU A 540 11.52 6.99 -0.47
C LEU A 540 11.37 5.82 -1.45
N ILE A 541 11.83 4.62 -1.06
CA ILE A 541 11.75 3.42 -1.90
C ILE A 541 10.31 2.92 -2.09
N ILE A 542 9.49 2.91 -1.02
CA ILE A 542 8.08 2.52 -1.10
C ILE A 542 7.31 3.48 -2.00
N ASN A 543 7.56 4.79 -1.83
CA ASN A 543 6.98 5.83 -2.65
C ASN A 543 7.37 5.72 -4.13
N ALA A 544 8.65 5.46 -4.41
CA ALA A 544 9.14 5.32 -5.78
C ALA A 544 8.56 4.08 -6.46
N LEU A 545 8.53 2.93 -5.78
CA LEU A 545 7.94 1.69 -6.30
C LEU A 545 6.43 1.84 -6.54
N ASN A 546 5.70 2.48 -5.62
CA ASN A 546 4.28 2.77 -5.83
C ASN A 546 4.06 3.67 -7.06
N GLY A 547 4.87 4.73 -7.22
CA GLY A 547 4.84 5.57 -8.41
C GLY A 547 5.10 4.78 -9.70
N TYR A 548 6.02 3.81 -9.65
CA TYR A 548 6.28 2.94 -10.78
C TYR A 548 5.14 1.95 -11.07
N HIS A 549 4.49 1.39 -10.04
CA HIS A 549 3.30 0.55 -10.21
C HIS A 549 2.12 1.32 -10.82
N LEU A 550 1.93 2.59 -10.43
CA LEU A 550 0.95 3.48 -11.07
C LEU A 550 1.25 3.69 -12.56
N HIS A 551 2.52 3.91 -12.92
CA HIS A 551 2.94 4.00 -14.32
C HIS A 551 2.67 2.70 -15.10
N LEU A 552 3.02 1.54 -14.53
CA LEU A 552 2.73 0.25 -15.17
C LEU A 552 1.23 0.00 -15.35
N ALA A 553 0.40 0.62 -14.51
CA ALA A 553 -1.05 0.63 -14.62
C ALA A 553 -1.61 1.74 -15.52
N ARG A 554 -0.77 2.48 -16.26
CA ARG A 554 -1.15 3.61 -17.14
C ARG A 554 -1.81 4.79 -16.42
N ARG A 555 -1.50 4.98 -15.13
CA ARG A 555 -1.93 6.12 -14.31
C ARG A 555 -0.79 7.14 -14.17
N ASP A 556 -0.26 7.59 -15.31
CA ASP A 556 0.98 8.38 -15.38
C ASP A 556 0.88 9.74 -14.68
N ASP A 557 -0.28 10.39 -14.67
CA ASP A 557 -0.45 11.67 -13.98
C ASP A 557 -0.32 11.51 -12.46
N GLU A 558 -0.86 10.42 -11.91
CA GLU A 558 -0.70 10.09 -10.48
C GLU A 558 0.71 9.60 -10.17
N ALA A 559 1.31 8.82 -11.05
CA ALA A 559 2.71 8.41 -10.95
C ALA A 559 3.63 9.64 -10.86
N ILE A 560 3.48 10.61 -11.77
CA ILE A 560 4.25 11.86 -11.78
C ILE A 560 4.04 12.64 -10.47
N ALA A 561 2.78 12.80 -10.03
CA ALA A 561 2.48 13.51 -8.79
C ALA A 561 3.14 12.84 -7.57
N ARG A 562 3.12 11.50 -7.50
CA ARG A 562 3.77 10.75 -6.42
C ARG A 562 5.28 10.88 -6.47
N LEU A 563 5.88 10.65 -7.64
CA LEU A 563 7.32 10.63 -7.83
C LEU A 563 7.97 12.00 -7.63
N LYS A 564 7.28 13.09 -8.00
CA LYS A 564 7.70 14.45 -7.67
C LYS A 564 7.81 14.67 -6.17
N LYS A 565 6.78 14.27 -5.40
CA LYS A 565 6.83 14.35 -3.93
C LYS A 565 7.99 13.53 -3.37
N THR A 566 8.29 12.37 -3.94
CA THR A 566 9.46 11.57 -3.54
C THR A 566 10.79 12.30 -3.78
N VAL A 567 10.94 12.98 -4.92
CA VAL A 567 12.12 13.81 -5.23
C VAL A 567 12.20 15.04 -4.32
N GLU A 568 11.06 15.63 -3.96
CA GLU A 568 10.99 16.73 -2.97
C GLU A 568 11.41 16.28 -1.57
N LEU A 569 11.11 15.03 -1.18
CA LEU A 569 11.54 14.45 0.09
C LEU A 569 13.06 14.22 0.14
N ASP A 570 13.67 13.79 -0.97
CA ASP A 570 15.13 13.67 -1.11
C ASP A 570 15.56 13.75 -2.58
N SER A 571 16.15 14.89 -2.95
CA SER A 571 16.61 15.17 -4.33
C SER A 571 17.84 14.36 -4.75
N ASN A 572 18.41 13.55 -3.86
CA ASN A 572 19.53 12.66 -4.16
C ASN A 572 19.07 11.21 -4.38
N PHE A 573 17.77 10.92 -4.26
CA PHE A 573 17.24 9.58 -4.43
C PHE A 573 17.06 9.22 -5.91
N TRP A 574 18.12 8.65 -6.51
CA TRP A 574 18.22 8.39 -7.95
C TRP A 574 17.08 7.54 -8.54
N ILE A 575 16.52 6.60 -7.77
CA ILE A 575 15.43 5.71 -8.22
C ILE A 575 14.16 6.51 -8.51
N ALA A 576 13.85 7.54 -7.70
CA ALA A 576 12.70 8.39 -7.94
C ALA A 576 12.86 9.23 -9.21
N HIS A 577 14.05 9.77 -9.47
CA HIS A 577 14.38 10.45 -10.73
C HIS A 577 14.21 9.51 -11.94
N GLN A 578 14.71 8.28 -11.86
CA GLN A 578 14.54 7.28 -12.93
C GLN A 578 13.07 7.02 -13.23
N PHE A 579 12.26 6.72 -12.23
CA PHE A 579 10.84 6.43 -12.44
C PHE A 579 10.04 7.66 -12.89
N LEU A 580 10.39 8.85 -12.40
CA LEU A 580 9.77 10.10 -12.82
C LEU A 580 10.05 10.38 -14.31
N GLY A 581 11.29 10.16 -14.74
CA GLY A 581 11.66 10.26 -16.15
C GLY A 581 10.88 9.28 -17.03
N ILE A 582 10.69 8.04 -16.58
CA ILE A 582 9.87 7.05 -17.30
C ILE A 582 8.43 7.53 -17.45
N ALA A 583 7.80 8.02 -16.38
CA ALA A 583 6.43 8.52 -16.45
C ALA A 583 6.29 9.75 -17.37
N TYR A 584 7.31 10.62 -17.44
CA TYR A 584 7.33 11.74 -18.39
C TYR A 584 7.40 11.32 -19.86
N ILE A 585 8.05 10.18 -20.18
CA ILE A 585 8.08 9.65 -21.55
C ILE A 585 6.65 9.40 -22.05
N GLU A 586 5.78 8.80 -21.23
CA GLU A 586 4.38 8.51 -21.61
C GLU A 586 3.59 9.77 -21.91
N LYS A 587 3.88 10.85 -21.17
CA LYS A 587 3.29 12.18 -21.40
C LYS A 587 3.96 12.93 -22.56
N LYS A 588 4.92 12.32 -23.27
CA LYS A 588 5.75 12.92 -24.32
C LYS A 588 6.53 14.17 -23.87
N ARG A 589 6.79 14.28 -22.57
CA ARG A 589 7.54 15.36 -21.93
C ARG A 589 9.02 15.03 -21.92
N TYR A 590 9.58 14.89 -23.13
CA TYR A 590 10.93 14.37 -23.32
C TYR A 590 12.03 15.25 -22.70
N PRO A 591 11.97 16.61 -22.75
CA PRO A 591 12.97 17.44 -22.08
C PRO A 591 13.03 17.20 -20.57
N GLU A 592 11.87 17.10 -19.91
CA GLU A 592 11.80 16.78 -18.49
C GLU A 592 12.30 15.36 -18.22
N ALA A 593 11.90 14.37 -19.03
CA ALA A 593 12.39 13.01 -18.89
C ALA A 593 13.93 12.93 -18.96
N ILE A 594 14.54 13.59 -19.95
CA ILE A 594 15.99 13.64 -20.13
C ILE A 594 16.67 14.30 -18.93
N ALA A 595 16.11 15.37 -18.37
CA ALA A 595 16.65 16.04 -17.19
C ALA A 595 16.65 15.10 -15.96
N GLU A 596 15.55 14.41 -15.72
CA GLU A 596 15.44 13.44 -14.62
C GLU A 596 16.42 12.27 -14.79
N PHE A 597 16.52 11.70 -15.99
CA PHE A 597 17.50 10.63 -16.26
C PHE A 597 18.94 11.12 -16.09
N SER A 598 19.26 12.35 -16.51
CA SER A 598 20.59 12.92 -16.28
C SER A 598 20.91 13.07 -14.79
N GLN A 599 19.92 13.38 -13.96
CA GLN A 599 20.11 13.41 -12.51
C GLN A 599 20.28 12.00 -11.93
N ALA A 600 19.48 11.03 -12.38
CA ALA A 600 19.62 9.63 -11.99
C ALA A 600 21.00 9.05 -12.38
N VAL A 601 21.54 9.37 -13.56
CA VAL A 601 22.90 8.96 -13.99
C VAL A 601 23.96 9.45 -13.01
N LYS A 602 23.88 10.70 -12.55
CA LYS A 602 24.86 11.29 -11.61
C LYS A 602 24.80 10.63 -10.24
N LEU A 603 23.60 10.27 -9.78
CA LEU A 603 23.34 9.82 -8.42
C LEU A 603 23.38 8.29 -8.24
N SER A 604 23.25 7.51 -9.31
CA SER A 604 23.08 6.05 -9.23
C SER A 604 24.36 5.28 -8.84
N GLY A 605 25.52 5.94 -8.82
CA GLY A 605 26.79 5.28 -8.52
C GLY A 605 27.25 4.32 -9.62
N GLY A 606 26.87 4.57 -10.88
CA GLY A 606 27.38 3.85 -12.06
C GLY A 606 26.43 2.81 -12.67
N ASN A 607 25.15 2.81 -12.30
CA ASN A 607 24.09 2.03 -12.94
C ASN A 607 23.80 2.55 -14.36
N SER A 608 23.69 1.63 -15.32
CA SER A 608 23.55 1.89 -16.75
C SER A 608 22.11 2.08 -17.22
N GLU A 609 21.09 1.69 -16.45
CA GLU A 609 19.68 1.84 -16.81
C GLU A 609 19.27 3.31 -17.00
N PRO A 610 19.62 4.25 -16.08
CA PRO A 610 19.38 5.68 -16.32
C PRO A 610 20.00 6.21 -17.61
N LEU A 611 21.20 5.72 -17.97
CA LEU A 611 21.90 6.12 -19.20
C LEU A 611 21.17 5.60 -20.44
N ALA A 612 20.78 4.33 -20.44
CA ALA A 612 20.00 3.73 -21.51
C ALA A 612 18.64 4.43 -21.70
N LEU A 613 17.95 4.76 -20.61
CA LEU A 613 16.69 5.50 -20.64
C LEU A 613 16.88 6.94 -21.15
N ASN A 614 18.00 7.60 -20.82
CA ASN A 614 18.34 8.91 -21.38
C ASN A 614 18.52 8.85 -22.91
N GLY A 615 19.24 7.83 -23.39
CA GLY A 615 19.39 7.58 -24.83
C GLY A 615 18.05 7.30 -25.51
N TYR A 616 17.21 6.46 -24.88
CA TYR A 616 15.88 6.13 -25.37
C TYR A 616 14.98 7.37 -25.51
N ALA A 617 14.89 8.19 -24.44
CA ALA A 617 14.14 9.45 -24.46
C ALA A 617 14.70 10.45 -25.48
N SER A 618 16.01 10.47 -25.70
CA SER A 618 16.65 11.33 -26.69
C SER A 618 16.22 10.97 -28.12
N VAL A 619 16.18 9.66 -28.46
CA VAL A 619 15.67 9.22 -29.77
C VAL A 619 14.19 9.59 -29.94
N LEU A 620 13.36 9.37 -28.92
CA LEU A 620 11.94 9.77 -28.97
C LEU A 620 11.75 11.29 -29.15
N SER A 621 12.68 12.11 -28.64
CA SER A 621 12.69 13.55 -28.84
C SER A 621 13.19 14.00 -30.23
N GLY A 622 13.66 13.06 -31.06
CA GLY A 622 14.20 13.32 -32.41
C GLY A 622 15.73 13.34 -32.50
N ASP A 623 16.45 13.25 -31.38
CA ASP A 623 17.91 13.22 -31.33
C ASP A 623 18.45 11.78 -31.48
N VAL A 624 18.35 11.27 -32.71
CA VAL A 624 18.85 9.94 -33.09
C VAL A 624 20.37 9.84 -32.90
N ALA A 625 21.11 10.93 -33.10
CA ALA A 625 22.56 10.96 -32.97
C ALA A 625 22.98 10.70 -31.52
N LYS A 626 22.34 11.35 -30.55
CA LYS A 626 22.57 11.10 -29.13
C LYS A 626 22.18 9.68 -28.72
N GLY A 627 21.07 9.15 -29.23
CA GLY A 627 20.70 7.75 -29.02
C GLY A 627 21.76 6.75 -29.49
N ARG A 628 22.30 6.94 -30.70
CA ARG A 628 23.41 6.13 -31.21
C ARG A 628 24.69 6.29 -30.40
N ALA A 629 24.99 7.51 -29.94
CA ALA A 629 26.15 7.76 -29.10
C ALA A 629 26.05 6.98 -27.77
N VAL A 630 24.88 6.98 -27.12
CA VAL A 630 24.62 6.20 -25.90
C VAL A 630 24.71 4.70 -26.17
N LEU A 631 24.12 4.20 -27.26
CA LEU A 631 24.23 2.77 -27.61
C LEU A 631 25.69 2.35 -27.82
N LYS A 632 26.49 3.20 -28.49
CA LYS A 632 27.92 2.96 -28.69
C LYS A 632 28.69 2.97 -27.37
N GLU A 633 28.38 3.90 -26.46
CA GLU A 633 28.95 3.95 -25.12
C GLU A 633 28.66 2.68 -24.34
N LEU A 634 27.40 2.24 -24.29
CA LEU A 634 27.01 0.98 -23.62
C LEU A 634 27.71 -0.23 -24.24
N LYS A 635 27.74 -0.36 -25.57
CA LYS A 635 28.49 -1.45 -26.24
C LYS A 635 29.99 -1.44 -25.90
N SER A 636 30.60 -0.26 -25.74
CA SER A 636 32.01 -0.17 -25.34
C SER A 636 32.23 -0.63 -23.89
N LEU A 637 31.29 -0.33 -23.01
CA LEU A 637 31.31 -0.73 -21.60
C LEU A 637 31.02 -2.22 -21.41
N GLU A 638 30.25 -2.85 -22.30
CA GLU A 638 29.98 -4.31 -22.29
C GLU A 638 31.28 -5.14 -22.32
N SER A 639 32.32 -4.63 -23.00
CA SER A 639 33.63 -5.29 -23.05
C SER A 639 34.39 -5.28 -21.71
N GLN A 640 34.01 -4.40 -20.79
CA GLN A 640 34.71 -4.14 -19.53
C GLN A 640 33.94 -4.67 -18.31
N ARG A 641 32.62 -4.68 -18.38
CA ARG A 641 31.73 -5.15 -17.31
C ARG A 641 30.41 -5.66 -17.88
N TYR A 642 29.70 -6.46 -17.09
CA TYR A 642 28.33 -6.86 -17.45
C TYR A 642 27.45 -5.62 -17.62
N LEU A 643 26.53 -5.67 -18.58
CA LEU A 643 25.45 -4.72 -18.75
C LEU A 643 24.17 -5.49 -19.03
N PRO A 644 23.02 -5.09 -18.49
CA PRO A 644 21.75 -5.72 -18.79
C PRO A 644 21.44 -5.73 -20.28
N PRO A 645 21.29 -6.91 -20.91
CA PRO A 645 21.02 -6.98 -22.35
C PRO A 645 19.73 -6.25 -22.76
N SER A 646 18.73 -6.16 -21.88
CA SER A 646 17.52 -5.41 -22.17
C SER A 646 17.72 -3.89 -22.32
N ASN A 647 18.77 -3.30 -21.74
CA ASN A 647 19.13 -1.90 -21.99
C ASN A 647 19.59 -1.69 -23.44
N LEU A 648 20.39 -2.62 -23.96
CA LEU A 648 20.85 -2.64 -25.35
C LEU A 648 19.68 -2.94 -26.31
N ALA A 649 18.79 -3.86 -25.92
CA ALA A 649 17.58 -4.17 -26.67
C ALA A 649 16.69 -2.93 -26.84
N LEU A 650 16.47 -2.17 -25.77
CA LEU A 650 15.61 -0.98 -25.77
C LEU A 650 16.13 0.10 -26.74
N LEU A 651 17.44 0.36 -26.71
CA LEU A 651 18.05 1.36 -27.60
C LEU A 651 18.09 0.89 -29.06
N SER A 652 18.48 -0.36 -29.31
CA SER A 652 18.49 -0.93 -30.67
C SER A 652 17.08 -0.85 -31.28
N TYR A 653 16.07 -1.15 -30.46
CA TYR A 653 14.68 -1.06 -30.88
C TYR A 653 14.26 0.34 -31.30
N VAL A 654 14.46 1.35 -30.44
CA VAL A 654 14.00 2.72 -30.74
C VAL A 654 14.77 3.34 -31.92
N LEU A 655 15.98 2.86 -32.21
CA LEU A 655 16.79 3.23 -33.38
C LEU A 655 16.35 2.53 -34.68
N GLY A 656 15.35 1.65 -34.62
CA GLY A 656 14.83 0.89 -35.76
C GLY A 656 15.60 -0.40 -36.07
N GLU A 657 16.54 -0.81 -35.22
CA GLU A 657 17.40 -1.99 -35.38
C GLU A 657 16.71 -3.22 -34.78
N LYS A 658 15.56 -3.58 -35.35
CA LYS A 658 14.62 -4.55 -34.75
C LYS A 658 15.21 -5.94 -34.55
N ASP A 659 15.98 -6.47 -35.51
CA ASP A 659 16.59 -7.80 -35.38
C ASP A 659 17.67 -7.84 -34.30
N GLU A 660 18.44 -6.75 -34.18
CA GLU A 660 19.41 -6.60 -33.10
C GLU A 660 18.71 -6.50 -31.74
N ALA A 661 17.60 -5.75 -31.65
CA ALA A 661 16.81 -5.68 -30.43
C ALA A 661 16.31 -7.06 -29.96
N PHE A 662 15.85 -7.92 -30.88
CA PHE A 662 15.45 -9.29 -30.53
C PHE A 662 16.61 -10.19 -30.13
N SER A 663 17.78 -10.04 -30.76
CA SER A 663 19.00 -10.74 -30.33
C SER A 663 19.35 -10.39 -28.88
N TRP A 664 19.26 -9.11 -28.53
CA TRP A 664 19.49 -8.65 -27.16
C TRP A 664 18.41 -9.11 -26.17
N LEU A 665 17.14 -9.17 -26.57
CA LEU A 665 16.08 -9.76 -25.74
C LEU A 665 16.28 -11.26 -25.51
N GLU A 666 16.79 -11.99 -26.50
CA GLU A 666 17.13 -13.41 -26.36
C GLU A 666 18.30 -13.59 -25.38
N LYS A 667 19.34 -12.75 -25.47
CA LYS A 667 20.43 -12.72 -24.49
C LYS A 667 19.90 -12.36 -23.09
N ALA A 668 18.98 -11.41 -22.99
CA ALA A 668 18.33 -11.06 -21.73
C ALA A 668 17.61 -12.27 -21.11
N TYR A 669 16.94 -13.08 -21.94
CA TYR A 669 16.26 -14.29 -21.49
C TYR A 669 17.25 -15.33 -20.94
N GLN A 670 18.36 -15.55 -21.65
CA GLN A 670 19.43 -16.46 -21.22
C GLN A 670 20.12 -15.99 -19.92
N ASP A 671 20.33 -14.68 -19.77
CA ASP A 671 20.95 -14.09 -18.58
C ASP A 671 19.98 -13.91 -17.40
N ARG A 672 18.70 -14.31 -17.57
CA ARG A 672 17.63 -14.14 -16.58
C ARG A 672 17.49 -12.70 -16.12
N ASP A 673 17.54 -11.81 -17.11
CA ASP A 673 17.55 -10.39 -16.89
C ASP A 673 16.22 -9.91 -16.26
N ILE A 674 16.27 -9.36 -15.04
CA ILE A 674 15.05 -9.12 -14.22
C ILE A 674 14.02 -8.22 -14.89
N ARG A 675 14.42 -7.37 -15.85
CA ARG A 675 13.49 -6.44 -16.53
C ARG A 675 12.54 -7.17 -17.48
N LEU A 676 12.82 -8.42 -17.83
CA LEU A 676 11.94 -9.24 -18.66
C LEU A 676 10.59 -9.52 -18.03
N CYS A 677 10.49 -9.58 -16.70
CA CYS A 677 9.20 -9.78 -16.03
C CYS A 677 8.19 -8.67 -16.37
N ARG A 678 8.63 -7.50 -16.87
CA ARG A 678 7.78 -6.34 -17.16
C ARG A 678 7.36 -6.23 -18.62
N LEU A 679 7.83 -7.10 -19.53
CA LEU A 679 7.55 -7.00 -20.97
C LEU A 679 6.06 -6.93 -21.33
N LYS A 680 5.21 -7.61 -20.55
CA LYS A 680 3.75 -7.61 -20.73
C LYS A 680 3.09 -6.25 -20.50
N VAL A 681 3.64 -5.43 -19.59
CA VAL A 681 2.96 -4.23 -19.06
C VAL A 681 3.70 -2.92 -19.34
N ASP A 682 5.01 -2.99 -19.53
CA ASP A 682 5.84 -1.82 -19.77
C ASP A 682 5.58 -1.23 -21.17
N SER A 683 5.14 0.03 -21.21
CA SER A 683 4.74 0.79 -22.42
C SER A 683 5.81 0.86 -23.49
N LYS A 684 7.09 0.81 -23.10
CA LYS A 684 8.23 0.87 -24.03
C LYS A 684 8.20 -0.25 -25.07
N TRP A 685 7.49 -1.35 -24.78
CA TRP A 685 7.39 -2.51 -25.66
C TRP A 685 6.03 -2.65 -26.37
N ASP A 686 5.11 -1.68 -26.24
CA ASP A 686 3.73 -1.80 -26.72
C ASP A 686 3.65 -2.19 -28.20
N SER A 687 4.44 -1.56 -29.07
CA SER A 687 4.40 -1.89 -30.51
C SER A 687 5.21 -3.14 -30.90
N MET A 688 5.93 -3.76 -29.96
CA MET A 688 6.52 -5.09 -30.17
C MET A 688 5.54 -6.23 -29.86
N ARG A 689 4.48 -6.00 -29.07
CA ARG A 689 3.61 -7.09 -28.57
C ARG A 689 2.86 -7.86 -29.64
N SER A 690 2.69 -7.29 -30.84
CA SER A 690 2.10 -7.99 -31.99
C SER A 690 3.11 -8.81 -32.80
N ASP A 691 4.41 -8.70 -32.55
CA ASP A 691 5.45 -9.47 -33.25
C ASP A 691 5.49 -10.92 -32.71
N PRO A 692 5.44 -11.95 -33.57
CA PRO A 692 5.48 -13.35 -33.13
C PRO A 692 6.70 -13.70 -32.26
N ARG A 693 7.86 -13.07 -32.50
CA ARG A 693 9.08 -13.30 -31.69
C ARG A 693 8.91 -12.78 -30.27
N PHE A 694 8.20 -11.66 -30.10
CA PHE A 694 7.93 -11.09 -28.79
C PHE A 694 6.90 -11.95 -28.03
N VAL A 695 5.87 -12.42 -28.72
CA VAL A 695 4.88 -13.36 -28.15
C VAL A 695 5.58 -14.64 -27.66
N GLU A 696 6.54 -15.18 -28.40
CA GLU A 696 7.31 -16.34 -27.98
C GLU A 696 8.18 -16.08 -26.75
N ILE A 697 8.78 -14.88 -26.61
CA ILE A 697 9.47 -14.50 -25.38
C ILE A 697 8.48 -14.45 -24.20
N LEU A 698 7.32 -13.81 -24.35
CA LEU A 698 6.29 -13.75 -23.30
C LEU A 698 5.81 -15.14 -22.88
N LYS A 699 5.66 -16.06 -23.84
CA LYS A 699 5.28 -17.45 -23.57
C LYS A 699 6.36 -18.19 -22.77
N ARG A 700 7.63 -18.03 -23.12
CA ARG A 700 8.76 -18.67 -22.40
C ARG A 700 8.91 -18.19 -20.96
N ILE A 701 8.52 -16.95 -20.67
CA ILE A 701 8.48 -16.41 -19.31
C ILE A 701 7.09 -16.56 -18.64
N GLY A 702 6.12 -17.21 -19.28
CA GLY A 702 4.81 -17.49 -18.69
C GLY A 702 3.87 -16.29 -18.53
N LEU A 703 4.00 -15.26 -19.38
CA LEU A 703 3.19 -14.04 -19.34
C LEU A 703 2.18 -13.88 -20.49
N GLN A 704 2.04 -14.89 -21.35
CA GLN A 704 1.11 -14.85 -22.49
C GLN A 704 -0.34 -14.67 -22.06
#